data_AF-A0AAR2KJH3-F1
#
_entry.id   AF-A0AAR2KJH3-F1
#
_cell.length_a   1.000
_cell.length_b   1.000
_cell.length_c   1.000
_cell.angle_alpha   90.00
_cell.angle_beta   90.00
_cell.angle_gamma   90.00
#
_symmetry.space_group_name_H-M   'P 1'
#
loop_
_entity.id
_entity.type
_entity.pdbx_description
1 polymer ?
#
loop_
_entity_poly.entity_id
_entity_poly.type
_entity_poly.pdbx_seq_one_letter_code
_entity_poly.pdbx_strand_id
1 'polypeptide(L)'
;MLWNARLALLLYCCGCSWAREQQPESTLEFGYVPSVVYETHAYYEPGAIGLLFHMVHAFLYAVQPNPFPKDLIVKLLQQNMGGIKPEELQKVCLCAIYYEIGFIVLTVLGVLFVMLMPLVGFFFCLCRCCENCGGEMHQRHRKNADCQRGFYTASLIASSVFITVGVLVAYTANHNITTRIKSTRRLVSTNIRDLKSFANYTPAQIDYLTAQYTTAKNKVLSDLDNIGPLLGGRIQNQLEKEVVPALDNALRMTGVKVESAIKAMRETKEALESVSTSLETLQDGTGKLQRSLQSERASLSNTLNDPACSNGDVSHTCNNIRGTLSQLAISANFNGLPDVSPQLTNLETVMRTDLSNIVQMGYSAFNDTPRMVSEQTRGVVSRVKALLDKSGAEIVGFTKMFPVEPALQNFTKFLTEGQKNIEAYYPQIDQFDFYRWIACVIVCCIVVLILAFNFLGLMSGSCGYDKNTTPTTRGCLSNTGGNLLMAGVGFSFIFSWILMGVVVTTFVAGGNMEKLVCEPLANRQLFKVIDTPYLVHPGKKNFLPGLLFQDPHLELTIGSLYSDCYENSGIYAALQLENKFNFIKFINATVYNQELANIFEGVKVDLQGIILLEQEGKDNLINFANTGLGEINYQAYLSEVNKGVTVVDLLSFANELEAQADHLPRGALGNALKGHASSIRQIHKEQVLPMEQAMSSLSQSITLLQTTSRELPTKVTNVLSAIDAAEYLIANNASHVVKQETEKYVKNLVGYFKQYTNWVQNSLTLEVAQCKPISNIIDSLEIVGCSFIIDSVNTFWFGLGGCCLFLIPSIIMSVKLAKFYRRMDTEDVFDE
;
A
#
# COMPACT_ATOMS: atom_id res chain seq x y z
N MET A 1 23.77 -1.49 -21.39
CA MET A 1 23.22 -1.97 -20.09
C MET A 1 23.77 -1.23 -18.87
N LEU A 2 25.04 -0.84 -18.80
CA LEU A 2 25.61 -0.12 -17.63
C LEU A 2 25.29 1.39 -17.52
N TRP A 3 24.77 2.02 -18.59
CA TRP A 3 24.47 3.46 -18.60
C TRP A 3 23.07 3.78 -18.01
N ASN A 4 22.09 2.91 -18.21
CA ASN A 4 20.74 3.08 -17.66
C ASN A 4 20.69 2.86 -16.14
N ALA A 5 21.62 2.06 -15.59
CA ALA A 5 21.72 1.84 -14.15
C ALA A 5 22.25 3.06 -13.38
N ARG A 6 23.11 3.88 -14.00
CA ARG A 6 23.64 5.11 -13.37
C ARG A 6 22.65 6.26 -13.40
N LEU A 7 21.80 6.34 -14.43
CA LEU A 7 20.72 7.34 -14.50
C LEU A 7 19.63 7.06 -13.44
N ALA A 8 19.33 5.78 -13.20
CA ALA A 8 18.40 5.37 -12.16
C ALA A 8 18.91 5.68 -10.74
N LEU A 9 20.22 5.50 -10.47
CA LEU A 9 20.82 5.85 -9.18
C LEU A 9 20.90 7.37 -8.94
N LEU A 10 21.15 8.17 -9.98
CA LEU A 10 21.16 9.64 -9.86
C LEU A 10 19.75 10.22 -9.64
N LEU A 11 18.73 9.62 -10.25
CA LEU A 11 17.32 9.99 -10.01
C LEU A 11 16.85 9.59 -8.59
N TYR A 12 17.38 8.50 -8.04
CA TYR A 12 17.08 8.07 -6.67
C TYR A 12 17.74 8.98 -5.61
N CYS A 13 18.93 9.52 -5.87
CA CYS A 13 19.63 10.41 -4.94
C CYS A 13 19.15 11.87 -4.96
N CYS A 14 18.63 12.37 -6.09
CA CYS A 14 18.12 13.75 -6.18
C CYS A 14 16.67 13.93 -5.69
N GLY A 15 15.95 12.86 -5.39
CA GLY A 15 14.56 12.91 -4.91
C GLY A 15 14.39 13.19 -3.41
N CYS A 16 15.46 13.15 -2.61
CA CYS A 16 15.35 13.15 -1.14
C CYS A 16 15.50 14.54 -0.45
N SER A 17 15.55 15.65 -1.19
CA SER A 17 15.78 16.97 -0.56
C SER A 17 14.55 17.88 -0.47
N TRP A 18 13.36 17.41 -0.82
CA TRP A 18 12.10 18.14 -0.63
C TRP A 18 10.99 17.24 -0.08
N ALA A 19 11.28 16.47 0.97
CA ALA A 19 10.24 15.89 1.82
C ALA A 19 9.84 16.95 2.85
N ARG A 20 8.82 17.75 2.52
CA ARG A 20 8.06 18.51 3.52
C ARG A 20 7.53 17.49 4.51
N GLU A 21 7.90 17.63 5.77
CA GLU A 21 7.59 16.72 6.88
C GLU A 21 6.06 16.63 7.09
N GLN A 22 5.40 15.80 6.29
CA GLN A 22 4.06 15.29 6.57
C GLN A 22 4.25 14.07 7.47
N GLN A 23 3.67 14.10 8.67
CA GLN A 23 3.58 12.93 9.54
C GLN A 23 3.09 11.73 8.71
N PRO A 24 3.70 10.54 8.84
CA PRO A 24 3.25 9.36 8.11
C PRO A 24 1.80 9.08 8.47
N GLU A 25 0.90 9.15 7.49
CA GLU A 25 -0.45 8.60 7.62
C GLU A 25 -0.30 7.14 8.04
N SER A 26 -0.89 6.74 9.18
CA SER A 26 -0.83 5.33 9.60
C SER A 26 -1.52 4.49 8.53
N THR A 27 -0.76 3.65 7.85
CA THR A 27 -1.27 2.74 6.82
C THR A 27 -2.13 1.66 7.46
N LEU A 28 -3.37 1.51 6.99
CA LEU A 28 -4.29 0.47 7.45
C LEU A 28 -3.96 -0.88 6.80
N GLU A 29 -3.93 -1.94 7.59
CA GLU A 29 -3.82 -3.31 7.10
C GLU A 29 -5.22 -3.94 7.00
N PHE A 30 -5.67 -4.18 5.77
CA PHE A 30 -6.97 -4.80 5.49
C PHE A 30 -6.90 -6.32 5.32
N GLY A 31 -5.70 -6.90 5.41
CA GLY A 31 -5.44 -8.32 5.16
C GLY A 31 -5.51 -8.71 3.69
N TYR A 32 -5.56 -10.03 3.43
CA TYR A 32 -5.63 -10.60 2.09
C TYR A 32 -7.03 -11.15 1.84
N VAL A 33 -7.56 -10.86 0.64
CA VAL A 33 -8.81 -11.49 0.19
C VAL A 33 -8.62 -13.00 0.15
N PRO A 34 -9.58 -13.81 0.66
CA PRO A 34 -9.48 -15.26 0.62
C PRO A 34 -9.21 -15.78 -0.80
N SER A 35 -8.03 -16.36 -1.04
CA SER A 35 -7.63 -16.82 -2.38
C SER A 35 -8.18 -18.20 -2.70
N VAL A 36 -8.55 -18.43 -3.96
CA VAL A 36 -8.92 -19.75 -4.48
C VAL A 36 -7.79 -20.27 -5.36
N VAL A 37 -7.33 -21.49 -5.09
CA VAL A 37 -6.38 -22.18 -5.96
C VAL A 37 -7.17 -23.02 -6.96
N TYR A 38 -7.07 -22.69 -8.23
CA TYR A 38 -7.69 -23.45 -9.32
C TYR A 38 -6.79 -24.62 -9.73
N GLU A 39 -7.39 -25.77 -10.00
CA GLU A 39 -6.67 -27.01 -10.32
C GLU A 39 -6.33 -27.15 -11.81
N THR A 40 -7.08 -26.49 -12.69
CA THR A 40 -6.91 -26.64 -14.13
C THR A 40 -5.65 -25.93 -14.61
N HIS A 41 -4.76 -26.71 -15.20
CA HIS A 41 -3.64 -26.21 -15.98
C HIS A 41 -3.92 -26.47 -17.46
N ALA A 42 -4.44 -25.45 -18.14
CA ALA A 42 -4.72 -25.50 -19.57
C ALA A 42 -3.43 -25.27 -20.39
N TYR A 43 -2.48 -26.19 -20.23
CA TYR A 43 -1.22 -26.22 -20.98
C TYR A 43 -0.98 -27.62 -21.51
N TYR A 44 -0.62 -27.72 -22.79
CA TYR A 44 -0.31 -28.98 -23.43
C TYR A 44 1.02 -28.93 -24.15
N GLU A 45 1.86 -29.91 -23.86
CA GLU A 45 3.09 -30.17 -24.60
C GLU A 45 2.98 -31.54 -25.29
N PRO A 46 3.06 -31.60 -26.63
CA PRO A 46 2.84 -32.83 -27.37
C PRO A 46 3.95 -33.87 -27.19
N GLY A 47 5.14 -33.49 -26.70
CA GLY A 47 6.29 -34.39 -26.58
C GLY A 47 6.82 -34.81 -27.96
N ALA A 48 7.26 -36.06 -28.10
CA ALA A 48 7.93 -36.53 -29.33
C ALA A 48 7.05 -36.47 -30.60
N ILE A 49 5.73 -36.69 -30.48
CA ILE A 49 4.81 -36.60 -31.63
C ILE A 49 4.68 -35.16 -32.16
N GLY A 50 5.05 -34.16 -31.34
CA GLY A 50 5.04 -32.74 -31.74
C GLY A 50 5.92 -32.45 -32.95
N LEU A 51 7.00 -33.22 -33.17
CA LEU A 51 7.82 -33.11 -34.39
C LEU A 51 7.01 -33.39 -35.66
N LEU A 52 6.09 -34.36 -35.60
CA LEU A 52 5.21 -34.69 -36.71
C LEU A 52 4.17 -33.60 -36.91
N PHE A 53 3.61 -33.05 -35.83
CA PHE A 53 2.64 -31.95 -35.90
C PHE A 53 3.26 -30.73 -36.60
N HIS A 54 4.47 -30.33 -36.20
CA HIS A 54 5.19 -29.24 -36.86
C HIS A 54 5.47 -29.50 -38.34
N MET A 55 5.79 -30.74 -38.73
CA MET A 55 5.98 -31.09 -40.14
C MET A 55 4.69 -30.91 -40.94
N VAL A 56 3.54 -31.32 -40.39
CA VAL A 56 2.25 -31.16 -41.05
C VAL A 56 1.81 -29.70 -41.08
N HIS A 57 2.01 -28.95 -40.00
CA HIS A 57 1.77 -27.50 -40.00
C HIS A 57 2.60 -26.81 -41.08
N ALA A 58 3.90 -27.12 -41.19
CA ALA A 58 4.76 -26.57 -42.24
C ALA A 58 4.25 -26.90 -43.65
N PHE A 59 3.77 -28.13 -43.87
CA PHE A 59 3.11 -28.48 -45.12
C PHE A 59 1.84 -27.66 -45.35
N LEU A 60 0.96 -27.53 -44.35
CA LEU A 60 -0.27 -26.74 -44.47
C LEU A 60 0.01 -25.24 -44.68
N TYR A 61 1.09 -24.68 -44.15
CA TYR A 61 1.54 -23.31 -44.46
C TYR A 61 2.03 -23.18 -45.90
N ALA A 62 2.62 -24.23 -46.48
CA ALA A 62 2.98 -24.22 -47.90
C ALA A 62 1.74 -24.34 -48.81
N VAL A 63 0.71 -25.08 -48.38
CA VAL A 63 -0.57 -25.21 -49.09
C VAL A 63 -1.40 -23.93 -49.01
N GLN A 64 -1.47 -23.33 -47.82
CA GLN A 64 -2.19 -22.10 -47.54
C GLN A 64 -1.27 -21.11 -46.80
N PRO A 65 -0.55 -20.25 -47.53
CA PRO A 65 0.32 -19.25 -46.93
C PRO A 65 -0.42 -17.96 -46.52
N ASN A 66 -1.66 -17.78 -46.99
CA ASN A 66 -2.40 -16.54 -46.75
C ASN A 66 -2.86 -16.46 -45.28
N PRO A 67 -2.86 -15.25 -44.67
CA PRO A 67 -3.35 -15.06 -43.32
C PRO A 67 -4.87 -15.24 -43.25
N PHE A 68 -5.38 -15.47 -42.03
CA PHE A 68 -6.81 -15.66 -41.76
C PHE A 68 -7.69 -14.55 -42.39
N PRO A 69 -8.66 -14.90 -43.24
CA PRO A 69 -9.40 -13.93 -44.05
C PRO A 69 -10.62 -13.41 -43.28
N LYS A 70 -10.37 -12.63 -42.21
CA LYS A 70 -11.42 -12.09 -41.32
C LYS A 70 -12.57 -11.43 -42.09
N ASP A 71 -12.25 -10.48 -42.98
CA ASP A 71 -13.26 -9.69 -43.70
C ASP A 71 -14.09 -10.54 -44.66
N LEU A 72 -13.49 -11.60 -45.21
CA LEU A 72 -14.18 -12.54 -46.08
C LEU A 72 -15.24 -13.33 -45.29
N ILE A 73 -14.87 -13.85 -44.13
CA ILE A 73 -15.76 -14.63 -43.25
C ILE A 73 -16.90 -13.75 -42.73
N VAL A 74 -16.60 -12.53 -42.30
CA VAL A 74 -17.61 -11.57 -41.84
C VAL A 74 -18.63 -11.29 -42.95
N LYS A 75 -18.17 -11.02 -44.18
CA LYS A 75 -19.06 -10.79 -45.33
C LYS A 75 -19.90 -12.01 -45.68
N LEU A 76 -19.33 -13.21 -45.66
CA LEU A 76 -20.07 -14.47 -45.91
C LEU A 76 -21.14 -14.74 -44.85
N LEU A 77 -20.86 -14.48 -43.57
CA LEU A 77 -21.84 -14.65 -42.49
C LEU A 77 -22.96 -13.59 -42.56
N GLN A 78 -22.62 -12.34 -42.91
CA GLN A 78 -23.60 -11.29 -43.14
C GLN A 78 -24.51 -11.58 -44.35
N GLN A 79 -23.99 -12.25 -45.40
CA GLN A 79 -24.77 -12.69 -46.56
C GLN A 79 -25.98 -13.54 -46.17
N ASN A 80 -25.84 -14.42 -45.18
CA ASN A 80 -26.93 -15.26 -44.67
C ASN A 80 -28.00 -14.45 -43.91
N MET A 81 -27.72 -13.20 -43.50
CA MET A 81 -28.61 -12.37 -42.69
C MET A 81 -29.22 -11.18 -43.45
N GLY A 82 -28.73 -10.84 -44.63
CA GLY A 82 -29.29 -9.78 -45.48
C GLY A 82 -28.56 -9.74 -46.81
N GLY A 83 -29.24 -10.14 -47.89
CA GLY A 83 -28.64 -10.40 -49.21
C GLY A 83 -27.69 -9.32 -49.70
N ILE A 84 -26.49 -9.75 -50.11
CA ILE A 84 -25.45 -8.90 -50.70
C ILE A 84 -25.72 -8.72 -52.20
N LYS A 85 -25.29 -7.60 -52.77
CA LYS A 85 -25.34 -7.35 -54.22
C LYS A 85 -24.57 -8.43 -55.00
N PRO A 86 -25.07 -8.91 -56.15
CA PRO A 86 -24.43 -9.98 -56.92
C PRO A 86 -22.98 -9.66 -57.33
N GLU A 87 -22.63 -8.39 -57.54
CA GLU A 87 -21.26 -7.95 -57.85
C GLU A 87 -20.27 -8.11 -56.69
N GLU A 88 -20.73 -7.97 -55.45
CA GLU A 88 -19.90 -8.20 -54.26
C GLU A 88 -19.77 -9.69 -53.95
N LEU A 89 -20.80 -10.49 -54.24
CA LEU A 89 -20.75 -11.95 -54.14
C LEU A 89 -19.65 -12.53 -55.04
N GLN A 90 -19.53 -12.05 -56.28
CA GLN A 90 -18.49 -12.49 -57.21
C GLN A 90 -17.07 -12.22 -56.67
N LYS A 91 -16.85 -11.05 -56.05
CA LYS A 91 -15.56 -10.70 -55.42
C LYS A 91 -15.26 -11.58 -54.22
N VAL A 92 -16.25 -11.85 -53.38
CA VAL A 92 -16.14 -12.74 -52.21
C VAL A 92 -15.77 -14.16 -52.66
N CYS A 93 -16.47 -14.71 -53.66
CA CYS A 93 -16.14 -16.02 -54.20
C CYS A 93 -14.72 -16.09 -54.78
N LEU A 94 -14.29 -15.06 -55.52
CA LEU A 94 -12.93 -15.01 -56.08
C LEU A 94 -11.86 -15.00 -54.98
N CYS A 95 -12.06 -14.22 -53.92
CA CYS A 95 -11.17 -14.18 -52.76
C CYS A 95 -11.14 -15.52 -52.01
N ALA A 96 -12.29 -16.20 -51.87
CA ALA A 96 -12.37 -17.53 -51.25
C ALA A 96 -11.61 -18.59 -52.08
N ILE A 97 -11.74 -18.55 -53.41
CA ILE A 97 -11.01 -19.44 -54.32
C ILE A 97 -9.50 -19.17 -54.25
N TYR A 98 -9.09 -17.89 -54.22
CA TYR A 98 -7.68 -17.53 -54.11
C TYR A 98 -7.07 -17.97 -52.77
N TYR A 99 -7.84 -17.84 -51.68
CA TYR A 99 -7.47 -18.38 -50.38
C TYR A 99 -7.29 -19.89 -50.53
N GLU A 100 -8.32 -20.66 -50.87
CA GLU A 100 -8.27 -22.13 -50.89
C GLU A 100 -7.50 -22.76 -52.08
N ILE A 101 -6.77 -21.98 -52.88
CA ILE A 101 -6.20 -22.47 -54.16
C ILE A 101 -5.29 -23.70 -54.00
N GLY A 102 -4.45 -23.73 -52.95
CA GLY A 102 -3.57 -24.87 -52.69
C GLY A 102 -4.35 -26.14 -52.30
N PHE A 103 -5.39 -25.99 -51.47
CA PHE A 103 -6.29 -27.08 -51.12
C PHE A 103 -7.04 -27.61 -52.35
N ILE A 104 -7.54 -26.71 -53.21
CA ILE A 104 -8.23 -27.07 -54.45
C ILE A 104 -7.30 -27.87 -55.37
N VAL A 105 -6.08 -27.38 -55.62
CA VAL A 105 -5.11 -28.06 -56.50
C VAL A 105 -4.78 -29.47 -55.98
N LEU A 106 -4.47 -29.62 -54.70
CA LEU A 106 -4.16 -30.94 -54.12
C LEU A 106 -5.37 -31.86 -54.08
N THR A 107 -6.56 -31.32 -53.85
CA THR A 107 -7.81 -32.10 -53.90
C THR A 107 -8.08 -32.60 -55.31
N VAL A 108 -7.90 -31.77 -56.33
CA VAL A 108 -8.04 -32.18 -57.74
C VAL A 108 -7.03 -33.26 -58.09
N LEU A 109 -5.76 -33.12 -57.70
CA LEU A 109 -4.73 -34.15 -57.90
C LEU A 109 -5.09 -35.47 -57.19
N GLY A 110 -5.59 -35.40 -55.96
CA GLY A 110 -6.04 -36.58 -55.21
C GLY A 110 -7.26 -37.25 -55.85
N VAL A 111 -8.26 -36.48 -56.31
CA VAL A 111 -9.43 -37.02 -57.03
C VAL A 111 -9.02 -37.63 -58.36
N LEU A 112 -8.09 -37.00 -59.10
CA LEU A 112 -7.51 -37.59 -60.30
C LEU A 112 -6.83 -38.92 -60.01
N PHE A 113 -6.07 -39.02 -58.90
CA PHE A 113 -5.50 -40.30 -58.47
C PHE A 113 -6.60 -41.34 -58.19
N VAL A 114 -7.66 -40.97 -57.46
CA VAL A 114 -8.79 -41.86 -57.14
C VAL A 114 -9.45 -42.41 -58.42
N MET A 115 -9.58 -41.58 -59.46
CA MET A 115 -10.20 -41.98 -60.73
C MET A 115 -9.25 -42.74 -61.65
N LEU A 116 -8.00 -42.29 -61.79
CA LEU A 116 -7.03 -42.85 -62.73
C LEU A 116 -6.44 -44.16 -62.24
N MET A 117 -6.22 -44.34 -60.93
CA MET A 117 -5.56 -45.53 -60.41
C MET A 117 -6.31 -46.85 -60.67
N PRO A 118 -7.66 -46.95 -60.46
CA PRO A 118 -8.40 -48.16 -60.84
C PRO A 118 -8.47 -48.33 -62.36
N LEU A 119 -8.52 -47.24 -63.14
CA LEU A 119 -8.51 -47.29 -64.61
C LEU A 119 -7.18 -47.84 -65.15
N VAL A 120 -6.06 -47.33 -64.64
CA VAL A 120 -4.72 -47.82 -64.96
C VAL A 120 -4.57 -49.27 -64.50
N GLY A 121 -5.07 -49.63 -63.32
CA GLY A 121 -5.08 -51.01 -62.84
C GLY A 121 -5.87 -51.96 -63.75
N PHE A 122 -7.04 -51.54 -64.23
CA PHE A 122 -7.87 -52.30 -65.17
C PHE A 122 -7.16 -52.50 -66.51
N PHE A 123 -6.65 -51.43 -67.13
CA PHE A 123 -5.88 -51.55 -68.38
C PHE A 123 -4.59 -52.35 -68.18
N PHE A 124 -3.89 -52.18 -67.06
CA PHE A 124 -2.71 -52.97 -66.73
C PHE A 124 -3.04 -54.45 -66.64
N CYS A 125 -4.17 -54.82 -66.02
CA CYS A 125 -4.66 -56.19 -65.96
C CYS A 125 -4.98 -56.75 -67.36
N LEU A 126 -5.75 -56.02 -68.18
CA LEU A 126 -6.08 -56.42 -69.56
C LEU A 126 -4.83 -56.57 -70.44
N CYS A 127 -3.93 -55.59 -70.42
CA CYS A 127 -2.66 -55.65 -71.15
C CYS A 127 -1.84 -56.85 -70.70
N ARG A 128 -1.84 -57.16 -69.39
CA ARG A 128 -1.14 -58.33 -68.83
C ARG A 128 -1.77 -59.66 -69.25
N CYS A 129 -3.09 -59.74 -69.34
CA CYS A 129 -3.80 -60.90 -69.90
C CYS A 129 -3.50 -61.11 -71.39
N CYS A 130 -3.19 -60.04 -72.13
CA CYS A 130 -2.73 -60.08 -73.52
C CYS A 130 -1.20 -60.16 -73.65
N GLU A 131 -0.53 -60.75 -72.66
CA GLU A 131 0.94 -60.92 -72.57
C GLU A 131 1.78 -59.61 -72.56
N ASN A 132 1.19 -58.43 -72.64
CA ASN A 132 1.88 -57.14 -72.52
C ASN A 132 2.08 -56.70 -71.06
N CYS A 133 2.73 -55.55 -70.79
CA CYS A 133 2.94 -55.02 -69.43
C CYS A 133 3.61 -56.01 -68.44
N GLY A 134 4.48 -56.88 -68.97
CA GLY A 134 5.15 -57.92 -68.20
C GLY A 134 4.33 -59.19 -67.94
N GLY A 135 3.26 -59.40 -68.71
CA GLY A 135 2.52 -60.66 -68.83
C GLY A 135 3.32 -61.76 -69.50
N GLU A 136 4.03 -61.43 -70.57
CA GLU A 136 4.92 -62.30 -71.34
C GLU A 136 6.02 -62.85 -70.42
N MET A 137 6.01 -64.17 -70.22
CA MET A 137 7.00 -64.92 -69.45
C MET A 137 8.25 -65.19 -70.29
N HIS A 138 8.76 -64.13 -70.90
CA HIS A 138 9.96 -64.16 -71.71
C HIS A 138 10.98 -63.15 -71.15
N GLN A 139 12.25 -63.57 -71.03
CA GLN A 139 13.33 -62.69 -70.57
C GLN A 139 14.41 -62.51 -71.64
N ARG A 140 14.53 -61.27 -72.12
CA ARG A 140 15.62 -60.87 -73.03
C ARG A 140 16.94 -60.65 -72.30
N HIS A 141 18.05 -61.17 -72.83
CA HIS A 141 19.36 -61.00 -72.22
C HIS A 141 19.87 -59.57 -72.47
N ARG A 142 20.18 -58.82 -71.40
CA ARG A 142 20.69 -57.44 -71.47
C ARG A 142 22.06 -57.35 -70.82
N LYS A 143 23.02 -56.69 -71.47
CA LYS A 143 24.39 -56.49 -70.96
C LYS A 143 24.47 -55.93 -69.53
N ASN A 144 23.45 -55.18 -69.10
CA ASN A 144 23.40 -54.54 -67.77
C ASN A 144 22.31 -55.12 -66.83
N ALA A 145 21.89 -56.38 -67.03
CA ALA A 145 20.78 -56.99 -66.29
C ALA A 145 20.98 -56.99 -64.75
N ASP A 146 22.18 -57.29 -64.27
CA ASP A 146 22.49 -57.28 -62.82
C ASP A 146 22.40 -55.88 -62.20
N CYS A 147 22.87 -54.85 -62.93
CA CYS A 147 22.79 -53.46 -62.48
C CYS A 147 21.34 -52.97 -62.46
N GLN A 148 20.53 -53.32 -63.47
CA GLN A 148 19.10 -52.99 -63.51
C GLN A 148 18.33 -53.64 -62.36
N ARG A 149 18.60 -54.92 -62.08
CA ARG A 149 18.03 -55.63 -60.93
C ARG A 149 18.42 -54.97 -59.61
N GLY A 150 19.71 -54.66 -59.41
CA GLY A 150 20.20 -53.96 -58.22
C GLY A 150 19.52 -52.61 -58.02
N PHE A 151 19.35 -51.82 -59.08
CA PHE A 151 18.64 -50.54 -59.05
C PHE A 151 17.17 -50.68 -58.65
N TYR A 152 16.44 -51.63 -59.26
CA TYR A 152 15.04 -51.88 -58.93
C TYR A 152 14.87 -52.39 -57.49
N THR A 153 15.75 -53.27 -57.02
CA THR A 153 15.78 -53.73 -55.63
C THR A 153 16.02 -52.57 -54.66
N ALA A 154 17.05 -51.75 -54.90
CA ALA A 154 17.36 -50.60 -54.05
C ALA A 154 16.22 -49.57 -54.02
N SER A 155 15.62 -49.27 -55.19
CA SER A 155 14.49 -48.35 -55.30
C SER A 155 13.23 -48.87 -54.62
N LEU A 156 12.96 -50.18 -54.72
CA LEU A 156 11.83 -50.81 -54.04
C LEU A 156 12.03 -50.83 -52.52
N ILE A 157 13.25 -51.08 -52.03
CA ILE A 157 13.60 -50.95 -50.61
C ILE A 157 13.37 -49.51 -50.16
N ALA A 158 13.91 -48.52 -50.87
CA ALA A 158 13.77 -47.11 -50.52
C ALA A 158 12.29 -46.69 -50.43
N SER A 159 11.49 -46.98 -51.46
CA SER A 159 10.05 -46.69 -51.45
C SER A 159 9.31 -47.43 -50.33
N SER A 160 9.66 -48.69 -50.05
CA SER A 160 9.05 -49.47 -48.96
C SER A 160 9.39 -48.92 -47.56
N VAL A 161 10.61 -48.38 -47.38
CA VAL A 161 11.01 -47.68 -46.15
C VAL A 161 10.16 -46.41 -45.96
N PHE A 162 9.99 -45.59 -47.00
CA PHE A 162 9.13 -44.40 -46.91
C PHE A 162 7.67 -44.76 -46.59
N ILE A 163 7.13 -45.82 -47.22
CA ILE A 163 5.77 -46.30 -46.91
C ILE A 163 5.69 -46.82 -45.46
N THR A 164 6.73 -47.49 -44.97
CA THR A 164 6.79 -47.95 -43.56
C THR A 164 6.80 -46.78 -42.59
N VAL A 165 7.59 -45.74 -42.85
CA VAL A 165 7.58 -44.51 -42.05
C VAL A 165 6.20 -43.85 -42.08
N GLY A 166 5.59 -43.72 -43.26
CA GLY A 166 4.26 -43.13 -43.42
C GLY A 166 3.16 -43.87 -42.65
N VAL A 167 3.15 -45.20 -42.67
CA VAL A 167 2.15 -45.99 -41.91
C VAL A 167 2.40 -45.94 -40.41
N LEU A 168 3.65 -45.85 -39.95
CA LEU A 168 3.97 -45.63 -38.54
C LEU A 168 3.50 -44.24 -38.07
N VAL A 169 3.70 -43.20 -38.87
CA VAL A 169 3.17 -41.85 -38.62
C VAL A 169 1.64 -41.88 -38.53
N ALA A 170 0.96 -42.54 -39.46
CA ALA A 170 -0.49 -42.67 -39.42
C ALA A 170 -0.97 -43.43 -38.18
N TYR A 171 -0.35 -44.57 -37.85
CA TYR A 171 -0.72 -45.36 -36.67
C TYR A 171 -0.50 -44.60 -35.36
N THR A 172 0.64 -43.92 -35.20
CA THR A 172 0.96 -43.13 -34.00
C THR A 172 -0.02 -41.99 -33.81
N ALA A 173 -0.39 -41.29 -34.88
CA ALA A 173 -1.40 -40.24 -34.85
C ALA A 173 -2.79 -40.78 -34.43
N ASN A 174 -3.20 -41.92 -34.99
CA ASN A 174 -4.45 -42.59 -34.62
C ASN A 174 -4.48 -43.00 -33.13
N HIS A 175 -3.36 -43.53 -32.63
CA HIS A 175 -3.22 -43.96 -31.24
C HIS A 175 -3.14 -42.78 -30.25
N ASN A 176 -2.58 -41.64 -30.68
CA ASN A 176 -2.52 -40.44 -29.85
C ASN A 176 -3.93 -39.94 -29.48
N ILE A 177 -4.87 -39.90 -30.43
CA ILE A 177 -6.27 -39.49 -30.15
C ILE A 177 -6.88 -40.32 -29.02
N THR A 178 -6.82 -41.65 -29.12
CA THR A 178 -7.34 -42.57 -28.08
C THR A 178 -6.66 -42.35 -26.73
N THR A 179 -5.34 -42.13 -26.74
CA THR A 179 -4.59 -41.89 -25.50
C THR A 179 -5.01 -40.58 -24.83
N ARG A 180 -5.31 -39.54 -25.62
CA ARG A 180 -5.64 -38.20 -25.14
C ARG A 180 -7.10 -38.01 -24.73
N ILE A 181 -8.04 -38.84 -25.21
CA ILE A 181 -9.45 -38.78 -24.78
C ILE A 181 -9.61 -38.95 -23.26
N LYS A 182 -8.77 -39.76 -22.61
CA LYS A 182 -8.76 -39.87 -21.13
C LYS A 182 -8.35 -38.56 -20.45
N SER A 183 -7.40 -37.83 -21.02
CA SER A 183 -6.99 -36.51 -20.53
C SER A 183 -8.11 -35.47 -20.69
N THR A 184 -8.91 -35.54 -21.76
CA THR A 184 -10.08 -34.66 -21.98
C THR A 184 -11.06 -34.73 -20.81
N ARG A 185 -11.36 -35.93 -20.30
CA ARG A 185 -12.28 -36.10 -19.15
C ARG A 185 -11.78 -35.39 -17.89
N ARG A 186 -10.48 -35.52 -17.62
CA ARG A 186 -9.84 -34.84 -16.49
C ARG A 186 -9.93 -33.33 -16.66
N LEU A 187 -9.65 -32.83 -17.86
CA LEU A 187 -9.70 -31.40 -18.19
C LEU A 187 -11.12 -30.84 -18.01
N VAL A 188 -12.14 -31.53 -18.51
CA VAL A 188 -13.55 -31.14 -18.30
C VAL A 188 -13.91 -31.14 -16.81
N SER A 189 -13.58 -32.21 -16.08
CA SER A 189 -13.90 -32.32 -14.65
C SER A 189 -13.22 -31.25 -13.79
N THR A 190 -11.96 -30.93 -14.07
CA THR A 190 -11.19 -29.90 -13.34
C THR A 190 -11.71 -28.50 -13.68
N ASN A 191 -11.99 -28.17 -14.94
CA ASN A 191 -12.57 -26.88 -15.33
C ASN A 191 -13.92 -26.63 -14.65
N ILE A 192 -14.82 -27.63 -14.65
CA ILE A 192 -16.14 -27.50 -14.01
C ILE A 192 -15.99 -27.30 -12.49
N ARG A 193 -15.02 -27.99 -11.87
CA ARG A 193 -14.75 -27.84 -10.44
C ARG A 193 -14.20 -26.46 -10.11
N ASP A 194 -13.30 -25.94 -10.93
CA ASP A 194 -12.75 -24.59 -10.76
C ASP A 194 -13.83 -23.52 -10.91
N LEU A 195 -14.76 -23.69 -11.85
CA LEU A 195 -15.92 -22.80 -11.97
C LEU A 195 -16.87 -22.89 -10.78
N LYS A 196 -17.09 -24.09 -10.21
CA LYS A 196 -17.86 -24.26 -8.97
C LYS A 196 -17.15 -23.60 -7.78
N SER A 197 -15.84 -23.75 -7.66
CA SER A 197 -15.04 -23.07 -6.64
C SER A 197 -15.10 -21.55 -6.81
N PHE A 198 -14.97 -21.05 -8.03
CA PHE A 198 -15.18 -19.64 -8.37
C PHE A 198 -16.54 -19.14 -7.87
N ALA A 199 -17.63 -19.86 -8.17
CA ALA A 199 -18.97 -19.48 -7.75
C ALA A 199 -19.16 -19.54 -6.23
N ASN A 200 -18.61 -20.55 -5.56
CA ASN A 200 -18.81 -20.75 -4.12
C ASN A 200 -17.99 -19.78 -3.25
N TYR A 201 -16.81 -19.35 -3.71
CA TYR A 201 -15.94 -18.44 -2.95
C TYR A 201 -16.24 -16.96 -3.20
N THR A 202 -16.81 -16.61 -4.34
CA THR A 202 -17.11 -15.20 -4.69
C THR A 202 -17.95 -14.47 -3.61
N PRO A 203 -19.04 -15.04 -3.06
CA PRO A 203 -19.81 -14.39 -2.00
C PRO A 203 -18.97 -14.12 -0.75
N ALA A 204 -18.18 -15.10 -0.31
CA ALA A 204 -17.32 -14.97 0.87
C ALA A 204 -16.23 -13.89 0.69
N GLN A 205 -15.69 -13.75 -0.52
CA GLN A 205 -14.74 -12.68 -0.84
C GLN A 205 -15.41 -11.30 -0.78
N ILE A 206 -16.63 -11.15 -1.33
CA ILE A 206 -17.40 -9.90 -1.25
C ILE A 206 -17.73 -9.55 0.21
N ASP A 207 -18.17 -10.53 1.00
CA ASP A 207 -18.44 -10.34 2.43
C ASP A 207 -17.18 -9.89 3.18
N TYR A 208 -16.02 -10.47 2.87
CA TYR A 208 -14.73 -10.03 3.43
C TYR A 208 -14.43 -8.55 3.13
N LEU A 209 -14.60 -8.11 1.87
CA LEU A 209 -14.38 -6.70 1.49
C LEU A 209 -15.27 -5.74 2.26
N THR A 210 -16.55 -6.08 2.44
CA THR A 210 -17.47 -5.23 3.21
C THR A 210 -17.15 -5.26 4.71
N ALA A 211 -16.72 -6.40 5.25
CA ALA A 211 -16.33 -6.53 6.65
C ALA A 211 -15.11 -5.65 6.98
N GLN A 212 -14.16 -5.48 6.05
CA GLN A 212 -12.97 -4.65 6.24
C GLN A 212 -13.26 -3.14 6.38
N TYR A 213 -14.47 -2.68 6.08
CA TYR A 213 -14.91 -1.34 6.48
C TYR A 213 -14.74 -1.10 7.99
N THR A 214 -14.95 -2.16 8.80
CA THR A 214 -14.79 -2.08 10.25
C THR A 214 -13.37 -1.72 10.68
N THR A 215 -12.35 -2.09 9.90
CA THR A 215 -10.94 -1.73 10.17
C THR A 215 -10.73 -0.21 10.08
N ALA A 216 -11.20 0.41 9.00
CA ALA A 216 -11.14 1.87 8.83
C ALA A 216 -12.02 2.58 9.87
N LYS A 217 -13.25 2.09 10.08
CA LYS A 217 -14.16 2.61 11.11
C LYS A 217 -13.53 2.56 12.50
N ASN A 218 -12.95 1.44 12.92
CA ASN A 218 -12.37 1.28 14.25
C ASN A 218 -11.17 2.21 14.45
N LYS A 219 -10.35 2.45 13.41
CA LYS A 219 -9.28 3.44 13.49
C LYS A 219 -9.82 4.85 13.67
N VAL A 220 -10.88 5.22 12.94
CA VAL A 220 -11.55 6.52 13.11
C VAL A 220 -12.18 6.63 14.50
N LEU A 221 -12.85 5.58 14.99
CA LEU A 221 -13.41 5.55 16.34
C LEU A 221 -12.32 5.75 17.41
N SER A 222 -11.18 5.07 17.26
CA SER A 222 -10.03 5.23 18.14
C SER A 222 -9.48 6.66 18.13
N ASP A 223 -9.36 7.28 16.96
CA ASP A 223 -8.87 8.67 16.86
C ASP A 223 -9.91 9.67 17.40
N LEU A 224 -11.21 9.39 17.27
CA LEU A 224 -12.30 10.19 17.84
C LEU A 224 -12.38 10.06 19.37
N ASP A 225 -12.18 8.85 19.91
CA ASP A 225 -12.12 8.63 21.36
C ASP A 225 -10.90 9.31 21.99
N ASN A 226 -9.82 9.47 21.22
CA ASN A 226 -8.61 10.17 21.61
C ASN A 226 -8.54 11.60 21.04
N ILE A 227 -9.67 12.24 20.73
CA ILE A 227 -9.68 13.60 20.15
C ILE A 227 -9.03 14.64 21.06
N GLY A 228 -9.13 14.48 22.39
CA GLY A 228 -8.48 15.37 23.36
C GLY A 228 -6.97 15.47 23.14
N PRO A 229 -6.18 14.38 23.30
CA PRO A 229 -4.74 14.41 23.04
C PRO A 229 -4.39 14.62 21.56
N LEU A 230 -5.16 14.07 20.61
CA LEU A 230 -4.82 14.16 19.18
C LEU A 230 -5.12 15.53 18.55
N LEU A 231 -6.28 16.12 18.82
CA LEU A 231 -6.62 17.45 18.32
C LEU A 231 -6.24 18.51 19.34
N GLY A 232 -6.73 18.38 20.58
CA GLY A 232 -6.49 19.37 21.63
C GLY A 232 -5.02 19.47 22.04
N GLY A 233 -4.29 18.37 22.11
CA GLY A 233 -2.84 18.40 22.35
C GLY A 233 -2.05 19.05 21.20
N ARG A 234 -2.47 18.87 19.94
CA ARG A 234 -1.86 19.59 18.80
C ARG A 234 -2.16 21.09 18.84
N ILE A 235 -3.39 21.48 19.18
CA ILE A 235 -3.76 22.89 19.36
C ILE A 235 -2.93 23.50 20.49
N GLN A 236 -2.86 22.82 21.64
CA GLN A 236 -2.04 23.23 22.78
C GLN A 236 -0.58 23.43 22.36
N ASN A 237 0.06 22.43 21.74
CA ASN A 237 1.46 22.51 21.32
C ASN A 237 1.74 23.63 20.31
N GLN A 238 0.79 23.97 19.43
CA GLN A 238 0.96 25.09 18.50
C GLN A 238 0.81 26.43 19.22
N LEU A 239 -0.16 26.55 20.12
CA LEU A 239 -0.34 27.75 20.94
C LEU A 239 0.81 27.93 21.94
N GLU A 240 1.37 26.84 22.46
CA GLU A 240 2.48 26.85 23.42
C GLU A 240 3.68 27.60 22.84
N LYS A 241 3.96 27.45 21.54
CA LYS A 241 5.05 28.16 20.85
C LYS A 241 4.92 29.68 20.85
N GLU A 242 3.71 30.21 21.02
CA GLU A 242 3.45 31.65 21.04
C GLU A 242 3.17 32.15 22.47
N VAL A 243 2.39 31.37 23.24
CA VAL A 243 1.95 31.70 24.61
C VAL A 243 3.08 31.53 25.61
N VAL A 244 3.86 30.45 25.55
CA VAL A 244 4.95 30.21 26.52
C VAL A 244 6.06 31.25 26.37
N PRO A 245 6.55 31.63 25.19
CA PRO A 245 7.53 32.71 25.08
C PRO A 245 7.01 34.08 25.52
N ALA A 246 5.71 34.38 25.34
CA ALA A 246 5.11 35.60 25.86
C ALA A 246 5.11 35.61 27.39
N LEU A 247 4.78 34.48 28.00
CA LEU A 247 4.77 34.28 29.45
C LEU A 247 6.20 34.20 30.04
N ASP A 248 7.12 33.54 29.35
CA ASP A 248 8.52 33.32 29.75
C ASP A 248 9.37 34.58 29.55
N ASN A 249 9.17 35.37 28.49
CA ASN A 249 9.86 36.65 28.33
C ASN A 249 9.53 37.63 29.47
N ALA A 250 8.31 37.56 30.02
CA ALA A 250 7.92 38.36 31.18
C ALA A 250 8.52 37.88 32.50
N LEU A 251 8.59 36.55 32.67
CA LEU A 251 9.21 35.91 33.83
C LEU A 251 10.75 36.04 33.80
N ARG A 252 11.36 36.08 32.61
CA ARG A 252 12.82 36.11 32.41
C ARG A 252 13.40 37.52 32.33
N MET A 253 12.69 38.50 31.78
CA MET A 253 13.18 39.91 31.74
C MET A 253 13.13 40.62 33.10
N THR A 254 12.43 40.08 34.10
CA THR A 254 12.29 40.70 35.42
C THR A 254 13.13 40.04 36.51
N GLY A 255 13.75 38.87 36.27
CA GLY A 255 14.40 38.11 37.34
C GLY A 255 13.44 37.67 38.45
N VAL A 256 12.13 37.70 38.18
CA VAL A 256 11.08 37.43 39.16
C VAL A 256 10.41 36.10 38.84
N LYS A 257 10.90 35.02 39.45
CA LYS A 257 9.98 33.93 39.81
C LYS A 257 8.91 34.57 40.72
N VAL A 258 7.66 34.12 40.66
CA VAL A 258 6.63 34.46 41.67
C VAL A 258 7.19 34.29 43.09
N GLU A 259 8.05 33.29 43.27
CA GLU A 259 8.88 33.03 44.44
C GLU A 259 9.71 34.24 44.93
N SER A 260 10.21 35.09 44.03
CA SER A 260 10.91 36.33 44.37
C SER A 260 10.00 37.50 44.74
N ALA A 261 8.77 37.55 44.20
CA ALA A 261 7.76 38.53 44.65
C ALA A 261 7.23 38.15 46.04
N ILE A 262 7.04 36.85 46.30
CA ILE A 262 6.75 36.28 47.62
C ILE A 262 7.91 36.53 48.58
N LYS A 263 9.16 36.33 48.13
CA LYS A 263 10.36 36.64 48.90
C LYS A 263 10.42 38.14 49.22
N ALA A 264 10.16 39.01 48.25
CA ALA A 264 10.13 40.46 48.45
C ALA A 264 9.01 40.88 49.41
N MET A 265 7.83 40.25 49.34
CA MET A 265 6.74 40.44 50.33
C MET A 265 7.21 40.10 51.73
N ARG A 266 7.80 38.92 51.91
CA ARG A 266 8.30 38.44 53.21
C ARG A 266 9.41 39.36 53.75
N GLU A 267 10.38 39.72 52.91
CA GLU A 267 11.47 40.63 53.28
C GLU A 267 10.97 42.05 53.60
N THR A 268 9.93 42.52 52.91
CA THR A 268 9.28 43.81 53.21
C THR A 268 8.56 43.76 54.55
N LYS A 269 7.85 42.66 54.83
CA LYS A 269 7.18 42.45 56.12
C LYS A 269 8.21 42.44 57.26
N GLU A 270 9.25 41.62 57.14
CA GLU A 270 10.34 41.51 58.12
C GLU A 270 11.02 42.88 58.35
N ALA A 271 11.23 43.65 57.28
CA ALA A 271 11.79 45.00 57.39
C ALA A 271 10.83 45.98 58.07
N LEU A 272 9.52 45.96 57.78
CA LEU A 272 8.53 46.81 58.44
C LEU A 272 8.37 46.46 59.94
N GLU A 273 8.33 45.18 60.28
CA GLU A 273 8.33 44.72 61.68
C GLU A 273 9.60 45.18 62.39
N SER A 274 10.76 45.02 61.75
CA SER A 274 12.05 45.51 62.27
C SER A 274 12.07 47.02 62.49
N VAL A 275 11.49 47.82 61.57
CA VAL A 275 11.34 49.27 61.74
C VAL A 275 10.43 49.58 62.93
N SER A 276 9.28 48.92 63.03
CA SER A 276 8.32 49.13 64.13
C SER A 276 8.97 48.85 65.49
N THR A 277 9.60 47.70 65.66
CA THR A 277 10.25 47.31 66.92
C THR A 277 11.46 48.18 67.25
N SER A 278 12.28 48.53 66.24
CA SER A 278 13.44 49.40 66.46
C SER A 278 13.01 50.82 66.82
N LEU A 279 11.94 51.34 66.20
CA LEU A 279 11.40 52.65 66.50
C LEU A 279 10.83 52.72 67.93
N GLU A 280 10.07 51.70 68.35
CA GLU A 280 9.54 51.62 69.72
C GLU A 280 10.67 51.61 70.76
N THR A 281 11.71 50.80 70.52
CA THR A 281 12.91 50.73 71.37
C THR A 281 13.61 52.09 71.46
N LEU A 282 13.72 52.80 70.34
CA LEU A 282 14.36 54.11 70.28
C LEU A 282 13.53 55.21 70.92
N GLN A 283 12.21 55.19 70.81
CA GLN A 283 11.31 56.15 71.45
C GLN A 283 11.33 56.01 72.98
N ASP A 284 11.21 54.78 73.50
CA ASP A 284 11.34 54.50 74.94
C ASP A 284 12.75 54.83 75.45
N GLY A 285 13.78 54.43 74.69
CA GLY A 285 15.18 54.76 74.96
C GLY A 285 15.45 56.27 75.03
N THR A 286 14.90 57.06 74.09
CA THR A 286 15.05 58.52 74.08
C THR A 286 14.50 59.14 75.36
N GLY A 287 13.30 58.72 75.77
CA GLY A 287 12.67 59.23 76.99
C GLY A 287 13.42 58.84 78.27
N LYS A 288 13.99 57.63 78.33
CA LYS A 288 14.81 57.16 79.47
C LYS A 288 16.16 57.87 79.53
N LEU A 289 16.89 57.91 78.42
CA LEU A 289 18.21 58.51 78.31
C LEU A 289 18.17 60.01 78.59
N GLN A 290 17.17 60.72 78.07
CA GLN A 290 16.99 62.14 78.36
C GLN A 290 16.84 62.40 79.86
N ARG A 291 16.04 61.59 80.57
CA ARG A 291 15.86 61.70 82.03
C ARG A 291 17.14 61.35 82.79
N SER A 292 17.83 60.27 82.40
CA SER A 292 19.08 59.86 83.04
C SER A 292 20.20 60.90 82.87
N LEU A 293 20.39 61.44 81.66
CA LEU A 293 21.38 62.49 81.40
C LEU A 293 21.02 63.81 82.10
N GLN A 294 19.75 64.20 82.12
CA GLN A 294 19.30 65.39 82.87
C GLN A 294 19.53 65.23 84.37
N SER A 295 19.22 64.05 84.92
CA SER A 295 19.45 63.73 86.34
C SER A 295 20.93 63.74 86.70
N GLU A 296 21.78 63.12 85.88
CA GLU A 296 23.24 63.15 86.10
C GLU A 296 23.80 64.56 85.95
N ARG A 297 23.37 65.31 84.95
CA ARG A 297 23.78 66.71 84.77
C ARG A 297 23.39 67.58 85.98
N ALA A 298 22.19 67.42 86.51
CA ALA A 298 21.74 68.13 87.70
C ALA A 298 22.54 67.72 88.95
N SER A 299 22.79 66.41 89.11
CA SER A 299 23.54 65.87 90.25
C SER A 299 25.00 66.30 90.21
N LEU A 300 25.65 66.21 89.05
CA LEU A 300 27.02 66.67 88.82
C LEU A 300 27.13 68.20 89.04
N SER A 301 26.14 68.98 88.59
CA SER A 301 26.06 70.41 88.87
C SER A 301 25.97 70.73 90.36
N ASN A 302 25.21 69.94 91.12
CA ASN A 302 25.10 70.07 92.58
C ASN A 302 26.41 69.72 93.27
N THR A 303 27.09 68.64 92.86
CA THR A 303 28.42 68.26 93.36
C THR A 303 29.45 69.37 93.11
N LEU A 304 29.37 70.05 91.97
CA LEU A 304 30.24 71.19 91.65
C LEU A 304 29.90 72.49 92.43
N ASN A 305 28.79 72.53 93.19
CA ASN A 305 28.45 73.61 94.11
C ASN A 305 29.00 73.39 95.53
N ASP A 306 29.73 72.30 95.76
CA ASP A 306 30.38 72.03 97.04
C ASP A 306 31.34 73.17 97.43
N PRO A 307 31.36 73.63 98.70
CA PRO A 307 32.28 74.69 99.15
C PRO A 307 33.76 74.41 98.80
N ALA A 308 34.17 73.15 98.71
CA ALA A 308 35.51 72.74 98.31
C ALA A 308 35.90 73.22 96.89
N CYS A 309 34.93 73.46 96.00
CA CYS A 309 35.16 74.03 94.67
C CYS A 309 35.45 75.55 94.68
N SER A 310 35.33 76.23 95.81
CA SER A 310 35.70 77.65 95.96
C SER A 310 37.14 77.87 96.42
N ASN A 311 37.89 76.80 96.75
CA ASN A 311 39.29 76.87 97.12
C ASN A 311 40.18 77.16 95.89
N GLY A 312 41.15 78.06 96.04
CA GLY A 312 41.98 78.59 94.95
C GLY A 312 42.67 77.53 94.08
N ASP A 313 43.15 76.43 94.68
CA ASP A 313 43.84 75.35 93.97
C ASP A 313 42.89 74.39 93.21
N VAL A 314 41.60 74.39 93.52
CA VAL A 314 40.58 73.45 92.98
C VAL A 314 39.57 74.14 92.05
N SER A 315 39.37 75.45 92.21
CA SER A 315 38.34 76.23 91.51
C SER A 315 38.42 76.16 89.99
N HIS A 316 39.63 76.17 89.41
CA HIS A 316 39.82 76.08 87.97
C HIS A 316 39.27 74.75 87.39
N THR A 317 39.56 73.63 88.06
CA THR A 317 39.09 72.31 87.63
C THR A 317 37.57 72.19 87.73
N CYS A 318 36.95 72.64 88.83
CA CYS A 318 35.48 72.61 88.95
C CYS A 318 34.78 73.50 87.90
N ASN A 319 35.34 74.67 87.58
CA ASN A 319 34.77 75.56 86.56
C ASN A 319 34.91 74.98 85.15
N ASN A 320 36.01 74.26 84.86
CA ASN A 320 36.19 73.57 83.60
C ASN A 320 35.14 72.47 83.40
N ILE A 321 34.91 71.62 84.41
CA ILE A 321 33.83 70.62 84.38
C ILE A 321 32.45 71.29 84.23
N ARG A 322 32.22 72.41 84.93
CA ARG A 322 30.96 73.16 84.82
C ARG A 322 30.69 73.66 83.40
N GLY A 323 31.73 74.03 82.65
CA GLY A 323 31.64 74.42 81.25
C GLY A 323 31.25 73.29 80.29
N THR A 324 31.46 72.02 80.67
CA THR A 324 31.15 70.87 79.80
C THR A 324 29.78 70.23 80.08
N LEU A 325 29.11 70.58 81.18
CA LEU A 325 27.81 70.02 81.56
C LEU A 325 26.72 70.11 80.48
N SER A 326 26.76 71.14 79.64
CA SER A 326 25.79 71.30 78.54
C SER A 326 25.90 70.24 77.46
N GLN A 327 27.03 69.54 77.39
CA GLN A 327 27.29 68.48 76.42
C GLN A 327 26.62 67.14 76.81
N LEU A 328 26.25 66.94 78.09
CA LEU A 328 25.46 65.80 78.55
C LEU A 328 23.98 65.97 78.16
N ALA A 329 23.69 65.80 76.87
CA ALA A 329 22.36 65.86 76.29
C ALA A 329 22.20 64.79 75.19
N ILE A 330 20.95 64.45 74.88
CA ILE A 330 20.61 63.61 73.72
C ILE A 330 20.83 64.41 72.42
N SER A 331 21.28 63.73 71.36
CA SER A 331 21.47 64.35 70.03
C SER A 331 20.30 64.02 69.09
N ALA A 332 19.93 62.75 68.99
CA ALA A 332 18.76 62.31 68.23
C ALA A 332 17.48 62.28 69.10
N ASN A 333 16.34 62.66 68.52
CA ASN A 333 15.01 62.54 69.10
C ASN A 333 14.06 61.77 68.18
N PHE A 334 13.82 60.50 68.52
CA PHE A 334 13.01 59.59 67.71
C PHE A 334 11.48 59.73 67.93
N ASN A 335 11.03 60.58 68.86
CA ASN A 335 9.60 60.77 69.16
C ASN A 335 8.83 61.50 68.06
N GLY A 336 9.53 62.17 67.13
CA GLY A 336 8.91 62.89 66.00
C GLY A 336 8.72 62.05 64.73
N LEU A 337 9.16 60.79 64.73
CA LEU A 337 9.05 59.90 63.57
C LEU A 337 7.68 59.22 63.53
N PRO A 338 7.04 59.12 62.34
CA PRO A 338 5.74 58.47 62.19
C PRO A 338 5.83 56.96 62.44
N ASP A 339 4.68 56.34 62.71
CA ASP A 339 4.58 54.89 62.83
C ASP A 339 4.33 54.23 61.45
N VAL A 340 4.86 53.03 61.26
CA VAL A 340 4.73 52.22 60.03
C VAL A 340 3.66 51.11 60.14
N SER A 341 2.96 51.01 61.28
CA SER A 341 1.86 50.05 61.50
C SER A 341 0.77 50.03 60.41
N PRO A 342 0.37 51.17 59.80
CA PRO A 342 -0.62 51.16 58.71
C PRO A 342 -0.13 50.37 57.48
N GLN A 343 1.12 50.56 57.08
CA GLN A 343 1.73 49.87 55.95
C GLN A 343 1.93 48.38 56.24
N LEU A 344 2.26 48.03 57.50
CA LEU A 344 2.34 46.64 57.95
C LEU A 344 0.98 45.93 57.87
N THR A 345 -0.10 46.58 58.33
CA THR A 345 -1.47 46.03 58.30
C THR A 345 -1.98 45.81 56.86
N ASN A 346 -1.69 46.75 55.97
CA ASN A 346 -2.03 46.64 54.54
C ASN A 346 -1.29 45.45 53.89
N LEU A 347 0.00 45.27 54.21
CA LEU A 347 0.78 44.15 53.70
C LEU A 347 0.29 42.79 54.24
N GLU A 348 -0.11 42.71 55.50
CA GLU A 348 -0.68 41.48 56.09
C GLU A 348 -2.00 41.06 55.44
N THR A 349 -2.79 42.03 54.98
CA THR A 349 -4.05 41.76 54.26
C THR A 349 -3.76 41.14 52.89
N VAL A 350 -2.74 41.64 52.19
CA VAL A 350 -2.30 41.13 50.88
C VAL A 350 -1.66 39.73 50.98
N MET A 351 -0.88 39.47 52.03
CA MET A 351 -0.20 38.17 52.25
C MET A 351 -1.17 37.01 52.58
N ARG A 352 -2.45 37.28 52.90
CA ARG A 352 -3.45 36.23 53.09
C ARG A 352 -3.85 35.52 51.79
N THR A 353 -3.63 36.16 50.64
CA THR A 353 -3.97 35.61 49.33
C THR A 353 -2.75 34.89 48.74
N ASP A 354 -2.87 33.58 48.47
CA ASP A 354 -1.76 32.76 47.96
C ASP A 354 -1.52 33.01 46.46
N LEU A 355 -0.68 34.00 46.15
CA LEU A 355 -0.28 34.33 44.78
C LEU A 355 0.41 33.16 44.05
N SER A 356 1.02 32.21 44.77
CA SER A 356 1.68 31.06 44.14
C SER A 356 0.65 30.12 43.51
N ASN A 357 -0.46 29.88 44.21
CA ASN A 357 -1.55 29.05 43.73
C ASN A 357 -2.19 29.68 42.46
N ILE A 358 -2.31 31.00 42.44
CA ILE A 358 -2.97 31.73 41.35
C ILE A 358 -2.24 31.59 40.00
N VAL A 359 -0.91 31.66 39.98
CA VAL A 359 -0.12 31.48 38.73
C VAL A 359 -0.10 30.01 38.28
N GLN A 360 -0.11 29.07 39.23
CA GLN A 360 -0.22 27.65 38.93
C GLN A 360 -1.59 27.30 38.34
N MET A 361 -2.66 27.99 38.76
CA MET A 361 -3.98 27.86 38.15
C MET A 361 -3.98 28.29 36.68
N GLY A 362 -3.30 29.37 36.31
CA GLY A 362 -3.20 29.81 34.90
C GLY A 362 -2.53 28.79 33.98
N TYR A 363 -1.41 28.19 34.41
CA TYR A 363 -0.77 27.09 33.68
C TYR A 363 -1.65 25.85 33.61
N SER A 364 -2.37 25.54 34.70
CA SER A 364 -3.30 24.41 34.71
C SER A 364 -4.46 24.62 33.73
N ALA A 365 -4.99 25.85 33.61
CA ALA A 365 -6.07 26.18 32.68
C ALA A 365 -5.63 26.05 31.21
N PHE A 366 -4.42 26.48 30.87
CA PHE A 366 -3.86 26.26 29.54
C PHE A 366 -3.58 24.78 29.25
N ASN A 367 -3.02 24.05 30.23
CA ASN A 367 -2.74 22.62 30.09
C ASN A 367 -4.01 21.75 30.00
N ASP A 368 -5.16 22.30 30.34
CA ASP A 368 -6.46 21.64 30.27
C ASP A 368 -7.13 21.75 28.88
N THR A 369 -6.48 22.41 27.92
CA THR A 369 -6.93 22.52 26.52
C THR A 369 -7.35 21.18 25.90
N PRO A 370 -6.61 20.06 26.06
CA PRO A 370 -7.04 18.75 25.56
C PRO A 370 -8.38 18.27 26.13
N ARG A 371 -8.63 18.51 27.42
CA ARG A 371 -9.89 18.14 28.07
C ARG A 371 -11.04 19.00 27.55
N MET A 372 -10.81 20.31 27.45
CA MET A 372 -11.80 21.28 26.93
C MET A 372 -12.24 20.93 25.50
N VAL A 373 -11.28 20.59 24.62
CA VAL A 373 -11.56 20.14 23.25
C VAL A 373 -12.41 18.86 23.28
N SER A 374 -12.07 17.89 24.12
CA SER A 374 -12.83 16.63 24.26
C SER A 374 -14.28 16.87 24.71
N GLU A 375 -14.50 17.79 25.65
CA GLU A 375 -15.83 18.12 26.16
C GLU A 375 -16.68 18.88 25.14
N GLN A 376 -16.13 19.92 24.51
CA GLN A 376 -16.85 20.72 23.51
C GLN A 376 -17.16 19.90 22.25
N THR A 377 -16.30 18.93 21.88
CA THR A 377 -16.50 18.09 20.69
C THR A 377 -17.32 16.82 20.94
N ARG A 378 -17.71 16.52 22.19
CA ARG A 378 -18.45 15.28 22.55
C ARG A 378 -19.72 15.07 21.71
N GLY A 379 -20.49 16.13 21.46
CA GLY A 379 -21.70 16.07 20.64
C GLY A 379 -21.41 15.77 19.16
N VAL A 380 -20.34 16.35 18.62
CA VAL A 380 -19.88 16.09 17.25
C VAL A 380 -19.39 14.65 17.11
N VAL A 381 -18.54 14.19 18.04
CA VAL A 381 -18.02 12.82 18.07
C VAL A 381 -19.17 11.81 18.06
N SER A 382 -20.18 11.99 18.91
CA SER A 382 -21.38 11.13 18.94
C SER A 382 -22.09 11.04 17.58
N ARG A 383 -22.28 12.18 16.90
CA ARG A 383 -22.92 12.23 15.57
C ARG A 383 -22.08 11.54 14.50
N VAL A 384 -20.75 11.75 14.51
CA VAL A 384 -19.85 11.07 13.58
C VAL A 384 -19.92 9.55 13.79
N LYS A 385 -19.88 9.07 15.05
CA LYS A 385 -20.00 7.64 15.35
C LYS A 385 -21.28 7.02 14.78
N ALA A 386 -22.43 7.66 14.99
CA ALA A 386 -23.70 7.21 14.45
C ALA A 386 -23.72 7.17 12.90
N LEU A 387 -23.08 8.14 12.25
CA LEU A 387 -22.96 8.18 10.80
C LEU A 387 -22.06 7.06 10.25
N LEU A 388 -20.97 6.74 10.96
CA LEU A 388 -20.10 5.62 10.62
C LEU A 388 -20.80 4.27 10.76
N ASP A 389 -21.66 4.11 11.77
CA ASP A 389 -22.51 2.93 11.93
C ASP A 389 -23.52 2.79 10.79
N LYS A 390 -24.22 3.89 10.47
CA LYS A 390 -25.16 3.96 9.34
C LYS A 390 -24.47 3.62 8.02
N SER A 391 -23.30 4.21 7.76
CA SER A 391 -22.51 3.97 6.53
C SER A 391 -22.10 2.50 6.40
N GLY A 392 -21.70 1.86 7.51
CA GLY A 392 -21.38 0.43 7.51
C GLY A 392 -22.60 -0.44 7.17
N ALA A 393 -23.78 -0.10 7.70
CA ALA A 393 -25.02 -0.79 7.37
C ALA A 393 -25.44 -0.60 5.90
N GLU A 394 -25.25 0.61 5.34
CA GLU A 394 -25.52 0.89 3.92
C GLU A 394 -24.58 0.12 2.98
N ILE A 395 -23.28 0.01 3.31
CA ILE A 395 -22.31 -0.78 2.54
C ILE A 395 -22.71 -2.26 2.49
N VAL A 396 -23.03 -2.86 3.64
CA VAL A 396 -23.50 -4.25 3.72
C VAL A 396 -24.87 -4.43 3.07
N GLY A 397 -25.74 -3.41 3.14
CA GLY A 397 -27.05 -3.42 2.50
C GLY A 397 -26.95 -3.41 0.97
N PHE A 398 -26.01 -2.63 0.42
CA PHE A 398 -25.81 -2.52 -1.02
C PHE A 398 -25.34 -3.83 -1.66
N THR A 399 -24.41 -4.55 -1.03
CA THR A 399 -23.96 -5.84 -1.56
C THR A 399 -25.06 -6.89 -1.56
N LYS A 400 -25.96 -6.85 -0.56
CA LYS A 400 -27.14 -7.73 -0.49
C LYS A 400 -28.25 -7.37 -1.47
N MET A 401 -28.29 -6.13 -1.96
CA MET A 401 -29.28 -5.69 -2.95
C MET A 401 -29.06 -6.37 -4.31
N PHE A 402 -27.82 -6.77 -4.60
CA PHE A 402 -27.52 -7.55 -5.79
C PHE A 402 -27.74 -9.04 -5.50
N PRO A 403 -28.49 -9.77 -6.36
CA PRO A 403 -28.72 -11.20 -6.20
C PRO A 403 -27.48 -12.00 -6.63
N VAL A 404 -26.28 -11.70 -6.10
CA VAL A 404 -25.02 -12.39 -6.42
C VAL A 404 -25.21 -13.85 -6.06
N GLU A 405 -25.69 -14.08 -4.83
CA GLU A 405 -25.87 -15.40 -4.25
C GLU A 405 -26.88 -16.25 -5.07
N PRO A 406 -28.12 -15.80 -5.36
CA PRO A 406 -29.02 -16.52 -6.27
C PRO A 406 -28.45 -16.75 -7.67
N ALA A 407 -27.73 -15.77 -8.26
CA ALA A 407 -27.16 -15.90 -9.59
C ALA A 407 -26.05 -16.97 -9.62
N LEU A 408 -25.18 -16.98 -8.61
CA LEU A 408 -24.11 -17.96 -8.47
C LEU A 408 -24.66 -19.36 -8.11
N GLN A 409 -25.73 -19.45 -7.33
CA GLN A 409 -26.42 -20.73 -7.09
C GLN A 409 -27.03 -21.30 -8.36
N ASN A 410 -27.70 -20.47 -9.17
CA ASN A 410 -28.21 -20.87 -10.49
C ASN A 410 -27.07 -21.30 -11.43
N PHE A 411 -25.95 -20.57 -11.41
CA PHE A 411 -24.76 -20.92 -12.18
C PHE A 411 -24.17 -22.27 -11.73
N THR A 412 -23.98 -22.50 -10.43
CA THR A 412 -23.51 -23.79 -9.89
C THR A 412 -24.46 -24.94 -10.23
N LYS A 413 -25.77 -24.70 -10.25
CA LYS A 413 -26.77 -25.67 -10.72
C LYS A 413 -26.60 -25.99 -12.20
N PHE A 414 -26.50 -24.96 -13.04
CA PHE A 414 -26.23 -25.10 -14.48
C PHE A 414 -24.95 -25.91 -14.74
N LEU A 415 -23.88 -25.65 -13.99
CA LEU A 415 -22.62 -26.40 -14.10
C LEU A 415 -22.78 -27.87 -13.68
N THR A 416 -23.57 -28.15 -12.66
CA THR A 416 -23.81 -29.51 -12.18
C THR A 416 -24.66 -30.31 -13.17
N GLU A 417 -25.69 -29.69 -13.74
CA GLU A 417 -26.48 -30.29 -14.82
C GLU A 417 -25.64 -30.49 -16.08
N GLY A 418 -24.85 -29.51 -16.47
CA GLY A 418 -23.91 -29.61 -17.59
C GLY A 418 -22.90 -30.73 -17.41
N GLN A 419 -22.31 -30.87 -16.22
CA GLN A 419 -21.40 -31.97 -15.88
C GLN A 419 -22.06 -33.33 -16.05
N LYS A 420 -23.26 -33.50 -15.48
CA LYS A 420 -24.02 -34.76 -15.59
C LYS A 420 -24.35 -35.11 -17.04
N ASN A 421 -24.72 -34.10 -17.83
CA ASN A 421 -25.00 -34.28 -19.26
C ASN A 421 -23.74 -34.72 -20.00
N ILE A 422 -22.59 -34.08 -19.77
CA ILE A 422 -21.32 -34.47 -20.41
C ILE A 422 -20.90 -35.88 -20.00
N GLU A 423 -20.98 -36.22 -18.71
CA GLU A 423 -20.66 -37.55 -18.20
C GLU A 423 -21.54 -38.64 -18.81
N ALA A 424 -22.82 -38.35 -19.09
CA ALA A 424 -23.71 -39.27 -19.79
C ALA A 424 -23.28 -39.57 -21.24
N TYR A 425 -22.52 -38.68 -21.89
CA TYR A 425 -21.98 -38.89 -23.24
C TYR A 425 -20.64 -39.66 -23.24
N TYR A 426 -19.95 -39.80 -22.12
CA TYR A 426 -18.64 -40.49 -22.08
C TYR A 426 -18.65 -41.92 -22.64
N PRO A 427 -19.64 -42.78 -22.35
CA PRO A 427 -19.71 -44.11 -22.97
C PRO A 427 -19.87 -44.06 -24.49
N GLN A 428 -20.61 -43.08 -25.00
CA GLN A 428 -20.79 -42.90 -26.45
C GLN A 428 -19.50 -42.41 -27.11
N ILE A 429 -18.75 -41.52 -26.45
CA ILE A 429 -17.44 -41.07 -26.90
C ILE A 429 -16.44 -42.23 -26.93
N ASP A 430 -16.42 -43.10 -25.91
CA ASP A 430 -15.58 -44.30 -25.90
C ASP A 430 -15.94 -45.26 -27.05
N GLN A 431 -17.23 -45.46 -27.29
CA GLN A 431 -17.70 -46.31 -28.37
C GLN A 431 -17.32 -45.73 -29.75
N PHE A 432 -17.49 -44.43 -29.95
CA PHE A 432 -17.09 -43.76 -31.19
C PHE A 432 -15.57 -43.81 -31.39
N ASP A 433 -14.77 -43.57 -30.34
CA ASP A 433 -13.31 -43.69 -30.41
C ASP A 433 -12.88 -45.12 -30.74
N PHE A 434 -13.52 -46.12 -30.16
CA PHE A 434 -13.25 -47.52 -30.48
C PHE A 434 -13.48 -47.82 -31.97
N TYR A 435 -14.62 -47.41 -32.54
CA TYR A 435 -14.88 -47.60 -33.97
C TYR A 435 -13.93 -46.80 -34.85
N ARG A 436 -13.65 -45.53 -34.52
CA ARG A 436 -12.68 -44.67 -35.20
C ARG A 436 -11.30 -45.32 -35.21
N TRP A 437 -10.85 -45.80 -34.06
CA TRP A 437 -9.54 -46.43 -33.88
C TRP A 437 -9.43 -47.71 -34.72
N ILE A 438 -10.44 -48.59 -34.68
CA ILE A 438 -10.48 -49.80 -35.50
C ILE A 438 -10.45 -49.46 -36.99
N ALA A 439 -11.27 -48.52 -37.45
CA ALA A 439 -11.32 -48.13 -38.85
C ALA A 439 -9.95 -47.65 -39.35
N CYS A 440 -9.27 -46.79 -38.58
CA CYS A 440 -7.93 -46.30 -38.91
C CYS A 440 -6.87 -47.42 -38.86
N VAL A 441 -6.98 -48.37 -37.94
CA VAL A 441 -6.11 -49.56 -37.88
C VAL A 441 -6.31 -50.44 -39.11
N ILE A 442 -7.55 -50.68 -39.56
CA ILE A 442 -7.83 -51.45 -40.78
C ILE A 442 -7.15 -50.79 -41.99
N VAL A 443 -7.28 -49.46 -42.12
CA VAL A 443 -6.61 -48.68 -43.18
C VAL A 443 -5.09 -48.85 -43.12
N CYS A 444 -4.48 -48.81 -41.93
CA CYS A 444 -3.04 -49.06 -41.75
C CYS A 444 -2.66 -50.51 -42.10
N CYS A 445 -3.47 -51.50 -41.70
CA CYS A 445 -3.24 -52.92 -41.99
C CYS A 445 -3.25 -53.22 -43.48
N ILE A 446 -4.06 -52.52 -44.29
CA ILE A 446 -4.04 -52.64 -45.75
C ILE A 446 -2.66 -52.24 -46.30
N VAL A 447 -2.08 -51.14 -45.81
CA VAL A 447 -0.72 -50.71 -46.22
C VAL A 447 0.34 -51.70 -45.76
N VAL A 448 0.23 -52.19 -44.52
CA VAL A 448 1.14 -53.21 -43.97
C VAL A 448 1.07 -54.52 -44.77
N LEU A 449 -0.11 -54.92 -45.24
CA LEU A 449 -0.28 -56.10 -46.10
C LEU A 449 0.51 -55.94 -47.42
N ILE A 450 0.40 -54.77 -48.07
CA ILE A 450 1.17 -54.47 -49.29
C ILE A 450 2.68 -54.51 -49.00
N LEU A 451 3.11 -53.90 -47.89
CA LEU A 451 4.51 -53.95 -47.44
C LEU A 451 4.98 -55.38 -47.16
N ALA A 452 4.15 -56.21 -46.54
CA ALA A 452 4.49 -57.61 -46.26
C ALA A 452 4.76 -58.38 -47.56
N PHE A 453 3.92 -58.21 -48.59
CA PHE A 453 4.19 -58.79 -49.91
C PHE A 453 5.46 -58.26 -50.56
N ASN A 454 5.73 -56.95 -50.45
CA ASN A 454 6.96 -56.35 -50.96
C ASN A 454 8.22 -56.88 -50.25
N PHE A 455 8.23 -56.93 -48.92
CA PHE A 455 9.37 -57.43 -48.14
C PHE A 455 9.57 -58.93 -48.32
N LEU A 456 8.51 -59.74 -48.24
CA LEU A 456 8.62 -61.18 -48.48
C LEU A 456 9.06 -61.46 -49.91
N GLY A 457 8.55 -60.70 -50.89
CA GLY A 457 8.96 -60.78 -52.29
C GLY A 457 10.42 -60.39 -52.53
N LEU A 458 10.90 -59.33 -51.87
CA LEU A 458 12.30 -58.90 -51.90
C LEU A 458 13.23 -59.94 -51.26
N MET A 459 12.87 -60.46 -50.08
CA MET A 459 13.70 -61.42 -49.35
C MET A 459 13.79 -62.76 -50.09
N SER A 460 12.65 -63.35 -50.45
CA SER A 460 12.63 -64.63 -51.18
C SER A 460 13.18 -64.49 -52.61
N GLY A 461 12.92 -63.36 -53.28
CA GLY A 461 13.47 -63.06 -54.60
C GLY A 461 14.99 -62.92 -54.58
N SER A 462 15.54 -62.14 -53.63
CA SER A 462 16.97 -61.87 -53.54
C SER A 462 17.76 -63.08 -53.02
N CYS A 463 17.28 -63.77 -51.97
CA CYS A 463 17.94 -64.95 -51.42
C CYS A 463 17.81 -66.18 -52.33
N GLY A 464 16.70 -66.29 -53.07
CA GLY A 464 16.46 -67.40 -53.99
C GLY A 464 17.08 -67.23 -55.38
N TYR A 465 17.58 -66.03 -55.71
CA TYR A 465 18.17 -65.75 -57.02
C TYR A 465 19.57 -66.36 -57.14
N ASP A 466 19.74 -67.22 -58.14
CA ASP A 466 21.04 -67.76 -58.53
C ASP A 466 21.46 -67.19 -59.89
N LYS A 467 22.64 -66.56 -59.93
CA LYS A 467 23.22 -65.94 -61.13
C LYS A 467 23.61 -66.97 -62.19
N ASN A 468 23.88 -68.22 -61.79
CA ASN A 468 24.32 -69.28 -62.68
C ASN A 468 23.15 -70.09 -63.28
N THR A 469 21.91 -69.81 -62.83
CA THR A 469 20.70 -70.46 -63.38
C THR A 469 20.09 -69.63 -64.50
N THR A 470 19.62 -70.30 -65.55
CA THR A 470 18.93 -69.64 -66.66
C THR A 470 17.52 -69.18 -66.22
N PRO A 471 16.98 -68.08 -66.78
CA PRO A 471 15.62 -67.61 -66.51
C PRO A 471 14.50 -68.67 -66.51
N THR A 472 14.62 -69.71 -67.35
CA THR A 472 13.67 -70.82 -67.45
C THR A 472 13.78 -71.87 -66.32
N THR A 473 14.93 -71.96 -65.64
CA THR A 473 15.23 -72.99 -64.61
C THR A 473 15.30 -72.45 -63.19
N ARG A 474 14.84 -71.21 -62.96
CA ARG A 474 14.90 -70.55 -61.64
C ARG A 474 14.30 -71.38 -60.50
N GLY A 475 14.96 -71.31 -59.35
CA GLY A 475 14.56 -71.99 -58.12
C GLY A 475 13.16 -71.60 -57.62
N CYS A 476 12.52 -72.50 -56.87
CA CYS A 476 11.18 -72.31 -56.33
C CYS A 476 11.07 -71.05 -55.44
N LEU A 477 12.12 -70.78 -54.64
CA LEU A 477 12.17 -69.62 -53.74
C LEU A 477 12.21 -68.29 -54.51
N SER A 478 13.01 -68.18 -55.58
CA SER A 478 13.04 -66.98 -56.43
C SER A 478 11.70 -66.75 -57.12
N ASN A 479 11.12 -67.82 -57.70
CA ASN A 479 9.83 -67.73 -58.37
C ASN A 479 8.71 -67.27 -57.44
N THR A 480 8.72 -67.78 -56.20
CA THR A 480 7.81 -67.35 -55.14
C THR A 480 7.97 -65.86 -54.84
N GLY A 481 9.20 -65.36 -54.75
CA GLY A 481 9.45 -63.93 -54.53
C GLY A 481 8.91 -63.03 -55.62
N GLY A 482 9.08 -63.42 -56.87
CA GLY A 482 8.50 -62.70 -58.00
C GLY A 482 6.96 -62.72 -58.02
N ASN A 483 6.33 -63.83 -57.61
CA ASN A 483 4.88 -63.92 -57.48
C ASN A 483 4.35 -63.06 -56.30
N LEU A 484 5.07 -63.02 -55.17
CA LEU A 484 4.72 -62.18 -54.03
C LEU A 484 4.80 -60.69 -54.36
N LEU A 485 5.83 -60.25 -55.12
CA LEU A 485 5.90 -58.88 -55.62
C LEU A 485 4.70 -58.52 -56.52
N MET A 486 4.29 -59.44 -57.39
CA MET A 486 3.11 -59.24 -58.24
C MET A 486 1.79 -59.25 -57.44
N ALA A 487 1.70 -60.04 -56.36
CA ALA A 487 0.57 -59.99 -55.44
C ALA A 487 0.49 -58.62 -54.74
N GLY A 488 1.63 -58.08 -54.28
CA GLY A 488 1.72 -56.72 -53.72
C GLY A 488 1.27 -55.64 -54.70
N VAL A 489 1.64 -55.76 -55.98
CA VAL A 489 1.16 -54.88 -57.06
C VAL A 489 -0.36 -54.97 -57.22
N GLY A 490 -0.92 -56.19 -57.21
CA GLY A 490 -2.36 -56.40 -57.30
C GLY A 490 -3.13 -55.72 -56.16
N PHE A 491 -2.72 -55.95 -54.92
CA PHE A 491 -3.32 -55.30 -53.75
C PHE A 491 -3.15 -53.78 -53.77
N SER A 492 -2.02 -53.28 -54.28
CA SER A 492 -1.81 -51.84 -54.45
C SER A 492 -2.82 -51.23 -55.41
N PHE A 493 -3.09 -51.83 -56.56
CA PHE A 493 -4.13 -51.31 -57.48
C PHE A 493 -5.54 -51.39 -56.88
N ILE A 494 -5.85 -52.45 -56.13
CA ILE A 494 -7.18 -52.64 -55.51
C ILE A 494 -7.46 -51.58 -54.44
N PHE A 495 -6.48 -51.28 -53.59
CA PHE A 495 -6.70 -50.46 -52.40
C PHE A 495 -6.22 -49.02 -52.49
N SER A 496 -5.26 -48.67 -53.36
CA SER A 496 -4.65 -47.33 -53.35
C SER A 496 -5.66 -46.20 -53.57
N TRP A 497 -6.67 -46.39 -54.42
CA TRP A 497 -7.70 -45.37 -54.65
C TRP A 497 -8.61 -45.18 -53.43
N ILE A 498 -8.90 -46.25 -52.68
CA ILE A 498 -9.65 -46.17 -51.42
C ILE A 498 -8.83 -45.40 -50.37
N LEU A 499 -7.54 -45.74 -50.24
CA LEU A 499 -6.63 -45.05 -49.33
C LEU A 499 -6.52 -43.55 -49.67
N MET A 500 -6.37 -43.21 -50.95
CA MET A 500 -6.35 -41.81 -51.39
C MET A 500 -7.69 -41.11 -51.14
N GLY A 501 -8.83 -41.79 -51.29
CA GLY A 501 -10.12 -41.23 -50.93
C GLY A 501 -10.21 -40.83 -49.45
N VAL A 502 -9.68 -41.68 -48.55
CA VAL A 502 -9.56 -41.35 -47.12
C VAL A 502 -8.64 -40.16 -46.92
N VAL A 503 -7.47 -40.12 -47.58
CA VAL A 503 -6.52 -39.00 -47.49
C VAL A 503 -7.17 -37.70 -47.93
N VAL A 504 -7.81 -37.64 -49.09
CA VAL A 504 -8.40 -36.40 -49.63
C VAL A 504 -9.50 -35.87 -48.72
N THR A 505 -10.40 -36.75 -48.27
CA THR A 505 -11.53 -36.34 -47.40
C THR A 505 -11.06 -35.79 -46.06
N THR A 506 -10.10 -36.47 -45.42
CA THR A 506 -9.54 -36.04 -44.14
C THR A 506 -8.58 -34.85 -44.27
N PHE A 507 -7.87 -34.71 -45.40
CA PHE A 507 -7.04 -33.55 -45.73
C PHE A 507 -7.88 -32.27 -45.85
N VAL A 508 -8.94 -32.31 -46.65
CA VAL A 508 -9.81 -31.16 -46.86
C VAL A 508 -10.45 -30.75 -45.55
N ALA A 509 -11.02 -31.69 -44.80
CA ALA A 509 -11.65 -31.41 -43.52
C ALA A 509 -10.64 -30.94 -42.46
N GLY A 510 -9.60 -31.72 -42.17
CA GLY A 510 -8.64 -31.44 -41.11
C GLY A 510 -7.76 -30.22 -41.39
N GLY A 511 -7.30 -30.05 -42.64
CA GLY A 511 -6.45 -28.93 -43.02
C GLY A 511 -7.21 -27.59 -42.99
N ASN A 512 -8.49 -27.58 -43.40
CA ASN A 512 -9.34 -26.39 -43.25
C ASN A 512 -9.65 -26.11 -41.78
N MET A 513 -9.92 -27.13 -40.96
CA MET A 513 -10.12 -26.92 -39.51
C MET A 513 -8.88 -26.31 -38.86
N GLU A 514 -7.68 -26.73 -39.26
CA GLU A 514 -6.44 -26.12 -38.77
C GLU A 514 -6.35 -24.63 -39.16
N LYS A 515 -6.52 -24.33 -40.45
CA LYS A 515 -6.32 -22.98 -41.00
C LYS A 515 -7.43 -21.97 -40.69
N LEU A 516 -8.67 -22.42 -40.58
CA LEU A 516 -9.84 -21.54 -40.40
C LEU A 516 -10.34 -21.48 -38.95
N VAL A 517 -9.99 -22.46 -38.11
CA VAL A 517 -10.48 -22.55 -36.72
C VAL A 517 -9.33 -22.56 -35.72
N CYS A 518 -8.41 -23.52 -35.79
CA CYS A 518 -7.40 -23.72 -34.76
C CYS A 518 -6.35 -22.61 -34.68
N GLU A 519 -5.70 -22.28 -35.80
CA GLU A 519 -4.72 -21.20 -35.84
C GLU A 519 -5.36 -19.82 -35.47
N PRO A 520 -6.55 -19.45 -35.99
CA PRO A 520 -7.25 -18.23 -35.59
C PRO A 520 -7.75 -18.20 -34.14
N LEU A 521 -8.01 -19.37 -33.54
CA LEU A 521 -8.38 -19.48 -32.13
C LEU A 521 -7.16 -19.24 -31.23
N ALA A 522 -6.06 -19.93 -31.51
CA ALA A 522 -4.79 -19.78 -30.79
C ALA A 522 -4.25 -18.34 -30.82
N ASN A 523 -4.33 -17.68 -31.97
CA ASN A 523 -3.89 -16.29 -32.15
C ASN A 523 -4.97 -15.24 -31.84
N ARG A 524 -6.14 -15.67 -31.34
CA ARG A 524 -7.26 -14.83 -30.91
C ARG A 524 -7.93 -14.01 -32.02
N GLN A 525 -7.63 -14.27 -33.30
CA GLN A 525 -8.30 -13.61 -34.42
C GLN A 525 -9.76 -14.03 -34.57
N LEU A 526 -10.12 -15.24 -34.14
CA LEU A 526 -11.50 -15.73 -34.17
C LEU A 526 -12.42 -14.91 -33.26
N PHE A 527 -11.95 -14.46 -32.09
CA PHE A 527 -12.74 -13.59 -31.20
C PHE A 527 -13.08 -12.27 -31.89
N LYS A 528 -12.18 -11.71 -32.69
CA LYS A 528 -12.45 -10.50 -33.48
C LYS A 528 -13.55 -10.67 -34.52
N VAL A 529 -13.83 -11.90 -34.97
CA VAL A 529 -14.97 -12.20 -35.85
C VAL A 529 -16.25 -12.20 -35.02
N ILE A 530 -16.29 -12.97 -33.93
CA ILE A 530 -17.47 -13.10 -33.07
C ILE A 530 -17.88 -11.74 -32.46
N ASP A 531 -16.90 -10.91 -32.11
CA ASP A 531 -17.08 -9.57 -31.58
C ASP A 531 -17.48 -8.53 -32.64
N THR A 532 -17.64 -8.93 -33.91
CA THR A 532 -18.10 -8.02 -34.96
C THR A 532 -19.57 -7.64 -34.73
N PRO A 533 -19.91 -6.34 -34.76
CA PRO A 533 -21.26 -5.89 -34.47
C PRO A 533 -22.32 -6.55 -35.35
N TYR A 534 -23.43 -6.96 -34.73
CA TYR A 534 -24.59 -7.60 -35.37
C TYR A 534 -24.30 -8.93 -36.08
N LEU A 535 -23.11 -9.51 -35.92
CA LEU A 535 -22.73 -10.71 -36.68
C LEU A 535 -23.39 -11.98 -36.13
N VAL A 536 -23.41 -12.17 -34.81
CA VAL A 536 -23.95 -13.39 -34.18
C VAL A 536 -25.47 -13.32 -34.03
N HIS A 537 -26.02 -12.14 -33.84
CA HIS A 537 -27.46 -11.95 -33.65
C HIS A 537 -27.92 -10.60 -34.24
N PRO A 538 -28.90 -10.59 -35.17
CA PRO A 538 -29.28 -9.38 -35.91
C PRO A 538 -29.87 -8.29 -35.01
N GLY A 539 -30.50 -8.67 -33.89
CA GLY A 539 -31.07 -7.73 -32.92
C GLY A 539 -30.11 -7.25 -31.80
N LYS A 540 -28.84 -7.68 -31.78
CA LYS A 540 -27.88 -7.32 -30.72
C LYS A 540 -26.59 -6.81 -31.35
N LYS A 541 -26.26 -5.53 -31.14
CA LYS A 541 -24.99 -4.93 -31.61
C LYS A 541 -23.82 -5.76 -31.11
N ASN A 542 -23.65 -5.90 -29.80
CA ASN A 542 -22.64 -6.78 -29.21
C ASN A 542 -23.32 -8.01 -28.58
N PHE A 543 -22.88 -9.22 -28.97
CA PHE A 543 -23.51 -10.48 -28.57
C PHE A 543 -23.39 -10.75 -27.06
N LEU A 544 -22.15 -10.72 -26.55
CA LEU A 544 -21.83 -11.07 -25.17
C LEU A 544 -22.58 -10.19 -24.14
N PRO A 545 -22.53 -8.85 -24.20
CA PRO A 545 -23.24 -8.02 -23.23
C PRO A 545 -24.76 -8.06 -23.45
N GLY A 546 -25.23 -8.25 -24.68
CA GLY A 546 -26.65 -8.49 -24.95
C GLY A 546 -27.15 -9.84 -24.41
N LEU A 547 -26.27 -10.82 -24.18
CA LEU A 547 -26.59 -12.08 -23.52
C LEU A 547 -26.52 -11.97 -22.00
N LEU A 548 -25.44 -11.40 -21.46
CA LEU A 548 -25.18 -11.34 -20.01
C LEU A 548 -25.98 -10.25 -19.29
N PHE A 549 -26.09 -9.05 -19.88
CA PHE A 549 -26.69 -7.87 -19.24
C PHE A 549 -28.00 -7.43 -19.88
N GLN A 550 -28.46 -8.13 -20.92
CA GLN A 550 -29.57 -7.71 -21.77
C GLN A 550 -29.39 -6.30 -22.36
N ASP A 551 -28.14 -5.81 -22.42
CA ASP A 551 -27.77 -4.50 -22.97
C ASP A 551 -26.75 -4.70 -24.11
N PRO A 552 -27.20 -4.64 -25.38
CA PRO A 552 -26.32 -4.87 -26.52
C PRO A 552 -25.40 -3.67 -26.84
N HIS A 553 -25.55 -2.51 -26.18
CA HIS A 553 -24.78 -1.31 -26.46
C HIS A 553 -23.49 -1.18 -25.65
N LEU A 554 -23.32 -1.98 -24.60
CA LEU A 554 -22.09 -2.01 -23.78
C LEU A 554 -20.89 -2.47 -24.64
N GLU A 555 -19.74 -1.81 -24.50
CA GLU A 555 -18.50 -2.13 -25.23
C GLU A 555 -17.70 -3.28 -24.58
N LEU A 556 -18.37 -4.40 -24.31
CA LEU A 556 -17.75 -5.63 -23.81
C LEU A 556 -17.57 -6.64 -24.96
N THR A 557 -16.34 -7.12 -25.13
CA THR A 557 -15.98 -8.10 -26.18
C THR A 557 -15.56 -9.43 -25.54
N ILE A 558 -15.75 -10.55 -26.26
CA ILE A 558 -15.25 -11.86 -25.83
C ILE A 558 -13.72 -11.83 -25.79
N GLY A 559 -13.08 -11.16 -26.76
CA GLY A 559 -11.63 -11.00 -26.78
C GLY A 559 -11.08 -10.29 -25.54
N SER A 560 -11.70 -9.20 -25.10
CA SER A 560 -11.29 -8.49 -23.88
C SER A 560 -11.54 -9.33 -22.62
N LEU A 561 -12.73 -9.93 -22.49
CA LEU A 561 -13.06 -10.79 -21.36
C LEU A 561 -12.07 -11.97 -21.24
N TYR A 562 -11.78 -12.64 -22.35
CA TYR A 562 -10.80 -13.73 -22.37
C TYR A 562 -9.41 -13.23 -21.96
N SER A 563 -8.96 -12.09 -22.51
CA SER A 563 -7.63 -11.54 -22.20
C SER A 563 -7.50 -11.19 -20.72
N ASP A 564 -8.50 -10.52 -20.14
CA ASP A 564 -8.48 -10.11 -18.73
C ASP A 564 -8.51 -11.33 -17.80
N CYS A 565 -9.28 -12.37 -18.15
CA CYS A 565 -9.30 -13.63 -17.41
C CYS A 565 -8.04 -14.47 -17.61
N TYR A 566 -7.41 -14.40 -18.79
CA TYR A 566 -6.13 -15.05 -19.04
C TYR A 566 -5.03 -14.47 -18.15
N GLU A 567 -5.02 -13.16 -17.93
CA GLU A 567 -4.16 -12.45 -16.97
C GLU A 567 -4.60 -12.62 -15.50
N ASN A 568 -5.61 -13.46 -15.23
CA ASN A 568 -6.14 -13.75 -13.90
C ASN A 568 -6.73 -12.53 -13.17
N SER A 569 -7.31 -11.58 -13.92
CA SER A 569 -8.01 -10.41 -13.34
C SER A 569 -9.29 -10.82 -12.61
N GLY A 570 -9.77 -9.95 -11.71
CA GLY A 570 -11.07 -10.11 -11.06
C GLY A 570 -12.21 -9.96 -12.06
N ILE A 571 -13.28 -10.76 -11.89
CA ILE A 571 -14.42 -10.76 -12.82
C ILE A 571 -15.11 -9.39 -12.92
N TYR A 572 -15.03 -8.57 -11.87
CA TYR A 572 -15.62 -7.23 -11.85
C TYR A 572 -14.99 -6.34 -12.94
N ALA A 573 -13.67 -6.34 -13.05
CA ALA A 573 -12.96 -5.62 -14.11
C ALA A 573 -13.12 -6.29 -15.48
N ALA A 574 -13.02 -7.62 -15.54
CA ALA A 574 -13.07 -8.37 -16.81
C ALA A 574 -14.43 -8.25 -17.53
N LEU A 575 -15.53 -8.15 -16.76
CA LEU A 575 -16.87 -7.90 -17.28
C LEU A 575 -17.22 -6.40 -17.38
N GLN A 576 -16.29 -5.51 -16.99
CA GLN A 576 -16.50 -4.06 -16.89
C GLN A 576 -17.78 -3.70 -16.11
N LEU A 577 -17.98 -4.36 -14.98
CA LEU A 577 -19.18 -4.20 -14.17
C LEU A 577 -19.33 -2.77 -13.66
N GLU A 578 -18.26 -1.98 -13.57
CA GLU A 578 -18.29 -0.56 -13.22
C GLU A 578 -19.21 0.30 -14.11
N ASN A 579 -19.43 -0.11 -15.37
CA ASN A 579 -20.30 0.59 -16.32
C ASN A 579 -21.80 0.44 -16.00
N LYS A 580 -22.16 -0.60 -15.25
CA LYS A 580 -23.54 -0.86 -14.79
C LYS A 580 -23.70 -0.70 -13.29
N PHE A 581 -22.67 -1.09 -12.55
CA PHE A 581 -22.64 -1.25 -11.10
C PHE A 581 -21.34 -0.66 -10.55
N ASN A 582 -21.31 0.66 -10.37
CA ASN A 582 -20.13 1.32 -9.84
C ASN A 582 -20.09 1.26 -8.31
N PHE A 583 -19.61 0.14 -7.76
CA PHE A 583 -19.52 -0.07 -6.32
C PHE A 583 -18.60 0.94 -5.65
N ILE A 584 -17.51 1.35 -6.31
CA ILE A 584 -16.55 2.33 -5.80
C ILE A 584 -17.20 3.72 -5.67
N LYS A 585 -17.99 4.13 -6.66
CA LYS A 585 -18.76 5.37 -6.59
C LYS A 585 -19.78 5.34 -5.45
N PHE A 586 -20.43 4.20 -5.22
CA PHE A 586 -21.34 4.02 -4.10
C PHE A 586 -20.61 4.17 -2.76
N ILE A 587 -19.53 3.42 -2.50
CA ILE A 587 -18.78 3.52 -1.24
C ILE A 587 -18.27 4.95 -1.04
N ASN A 588 -17.71 5.58 -2.09
CA ASN A 588 -17.26 6.97 -1.99
C ASN A 588 -18.40 7.92 -1.61
N ALA A 589 -19.60 7.75 -2.17
CA ALA A 589 -20.75 8.58 -1.83
C ALA A 589 -21.27 8.32 -0.40
N THR A 590 -21.24 7.07 0.07
CA THR A 590 -21.67 6.69 1.41
C THR A 590 -20.70 7.19 2.47
N VAL A 591 -19.40 7.01 2.25
CA VAL A 591 -18.35 7.32 3.22
C VAL A 591 -17.97 8.81 3.20
N TYR A 592 -18.01 9.46 2.03
CA TYR A 592 -17.83 10.90 1.88
C TYR A 592 -19.15 11.62 1.64
N ASN A 593 -20.11 11.42 2.54
CA ASN A 593 -21.38 12.10 2.43
C ASN A 593 -21.26 13.58 2.85
N GLN A 594 -22.18 14.40 2.34
CA GLN A 594 -22.22 15.84 2.63
C GLN A 594 -22.57 16.12 4.11
N GLU A 595 -23.25 15.19 4.76
CA GLU A 595 -23.58 15.25 6.19
C GLU A 595 -22.32 15.23 7.06
N LEU A 596 -21.32 14.41 6.71
CA LEU A 596 -20.03 14.31 7.39
C LEU A 596 -19.24 15.62 7.24
N ALA A 597 -19.23 16.20 6.04
CA ALA A 597 -18.62 17.51 5.80
C ALA A 597 -19.26 18.61 6.67
N ASN A 598 -20.60 18.66 6.70
CA ASN A 598 -21.34 19.62 7.52
C ASN A 598 -21.11 19.43 9.03
N ILE A 599 -20.94 18.18 9.50
CA ILE A 599 -20.63 17.87 10.90
C ILE A 599 -19.23 18.37 11.26
N PHE A 600 -18.25 18.20 10.36
CA PHE A 600 -16.88 18.65 10.59
C PHE A 600 -16.74 20.18 10.51
N GLU A 601 -17.50 20.86 9.64
CA GLU A 601 -17.59 22.33 9.67
C GLU A 601 -18.21 22.88 10.97
N GLY A 602 -19.01 22.06 11.66
CA GLY A 602 -19.61 22.36 12.95
C GLY A 602 -18.65 22.27 14.15
N VAL A 603 -17.41 21.79 13.96
CA VAL A 603 -16.40 21.72 15.04
C VAL A 603 -15.89 23.13 15.32
N LYS A 604 -16.53 23.80 16.28
CA LYS A 604 -16.08 25.07 16.84
C LYS A 604 -15.57 24.82 18.26
N VAL A 605 -14.25 24.85 18.42
CA VAL A 605 -13.64 24.86 19.76
C VAL A 605 -13.39 26.31 20.14
N ASP A 606 -14.05 26.74 21.20
CA ASP A 606 -13.83 28.06 21.78
C ASP A 606 -12.80 27.96 22.91
N LEU A 607 -11.67 28.64 22.72
CA LEU A 607 -10.59 28.76 23.70
C LEU A 607 -10.55 30.16 24.34
N GLN A 608 -11.49 31.06 24.03
CA GLN A 608 -11.58 32.39 24.62
C GLN A 608 -11.89 32.36 26.12
N GLY A 609 -12.43 31.24 26.62
CA GLY A 609 -12.68 31.02 28.04
C GLY A 609 -11.44 30.70 28.89
N ILE A 610 -10.24 30.56 28.29
CA ILE A 610 -9.01 30.34 29.05
C ILE A 610 -8.56 31.67 29.66
N ILE A 611 -8.83 31.83 30.96
CA ILE A 611 -8.36 32.96 31.78
C ILE A 611 -7.10 32.49 32.50
N LEU A 612 -5.98 33.17 32.27
CA LEU A 612 -4.69 32.83 32.89
C LEU A 612 -4.60 33.41 34.30
N LEU A 613 -5.21 34.58 34.53
CA LEU A 613 -5.28 35.22 35.85
C LEU A 613 -6.65 35.87 36.03
N GLU A 614 -7.42 35.37 36.99
CA GLU A 614 -8.72 35.98 37.33
C GLU A 614 -8.54 37.42 37.84
N GLN A 615 -9.61 38.20 37.71
CA GLN A 615 -9.59 39.61 38.11
C GLN A 615 -9.20 39.80 39.58
N GLU A 616 -9.63 38.89 40.47
CA GLU A 616 -9.23 38.88 41.88
C GLU A 616 -7.70 38.75 42.04
N GLY A 617 -7.06 37.91 41.23
CA GLY A 617 -5.60 37.78 41.21
C GLY A 617 -4.90 39.04 40.69
N LYS A 618 -5.47 39.69 39.66
CA LYS A 618 -4.97 40.98 39.13
C LYS A 618 -5.05 42.08 40.19
N ASP A 619 -6.18 42.18 40.88
CA ASP A 619 -6.42 43.19 41.91
C ASP A 619 -5.51 43.00 43.13
N ASN A 620 -5.26 41.74 43.54
CA ASN A 620 -4.32 41.43 44.63
C ASN A 620 -2.88 41.86 44.32
N LEU A 621 -2.41 41.65 43.08
CA LEU A 621 -1.10 42.11 42.62
C LEU A 621 -0.99 43.64 42.64
N ILE A 622 -2.03 44.33 42.18
CA ILE A 622 -2.10 45.80 42.20
C ILE A 622 -2.08 46.33 43.63
N ASN A 623 -2.85 45.70 44.52
CA ASN A 623 -2.90 46.07 45.94
C ASN A 623 -1.53 45.87 46.62
N PHE A 624 -0.75 44.86 46.21
CA PHE A 624 0.61 44.67 46.70
C PHE A 624 1.55 45.83 46.33
N ALA A 625 1.51 46.27 45.06
CA ALA A 625 2.28 47.41 44.60
C ALA A 625 1.90 48.72 45.32
N ASN A 626 0.68 48.80 45.85
CA ASN A 626 0.09 49.98 46.47
C ASN A 626 -0.10 49.86 48.00
N THR A 627 0.76 49.11 48.69
CA THR A 627 0.72 48.92 50.16
C THR A 627 1.06 50.18 50.98
N GLY A 628 1.31 51.33 50.34
CA GLY A 628 1.65 52.59 50.99
C GLY A 628 3.15 52.75 51.31
N LEU A 629 4.02 51.86 50.82
CA LEU A 629 5.47 51.95 51.02
C LEU A 629 6.06 53.26 50.47
N GLY A 630 5.57 53.74 49.33
CA GLY A 630 6.01 55.00 48.72
C GLY A 630 5.66 56.24 49.53
N GLU A 631 4.79 56.13 50.53
CA GLU A 631 4.35 57.24 51.39
C GLU A 631 5.22 57.39 52.64
N ILE A 632 6.13 56.44 52.91
CA ILE A 632 7.06 56.50 54.05
C ILE A 632 8.07 57.62 53.82
N ASN A 633 8.22 58.51 54.80
CA ASN A 633 9.22 59.57 54.77
C ASN A 633 10.62 59.03 55.13
N TYR A 634 11.23 58.25 54.22
CA TYR A 634 12.55 57.64 54.41
C TYR A 634 13.64 58.66 54.79
N GLN A 635 13.55 59.88 54.27
CA GLN A 635 14.49 60.95 54.57
C GLN A 635 14.46 61.36 56.04
N ALA A 636 13.26 61.41 56.66
CA ALA A 636 13.11 61.74 58.07
C ALA A 636 13.82 60.72 58.97
N TYR A 637 13.60 59.42 58.75
CA TYR A 637 14.26 58.35 59.52
C TYR A 637 15.78 58.39 59.38
N LEU A 638 16.30 58.46 58.15
CA LEU A 638 17.75 58.49 57.91
C LEU A 638 18.40 59.75 58.48
N SER A 639 17.73 60.90 58.41
CA SER A 639 18.25 62.15 58.98
C SER A 639 18.38 62.12 60.51
N GLU A 640 17.46 61.43 61.20
CA GLU A 640 17.48 61.33 62.66
C GLU A 640 18.50 60.30 63.14
N VAL A 641 18.61 59.17 62.45
CA VAL A 641 19.61 58.12 62.75
C VAL A 641 21.05 58.65 62.60
N ASN A 642 21.30 59.58 61.67
CA ASN A 642 22.65 60.12 61.45
C ASN A 642 23.14 61.12 62.52
N LYS A 643 22.31 61.53 63.50
CA LYS A 643 22.69 62.53 64.53
C LYS A 643 23.49 61.95 65.71
N GLY A 644 23.57 60.61 65.84
CA GLY A 644 24.13 59.94 67.02
C GLY A 644 23.20 59.99 68.24
N VAL A 645 23.41 59.11 69.22
CA VAL A 645 22.51 59.00 70.41
C VAL A 645 22.69 60.19 71.37
N THR A 646 23.93 60.59 71.65
CA THR A 646 24.28 61.69 72.57
C THR A 646 25.12 62.76 71.88
N VAL A 647 25.07 64.00 72.38
CA VAL A 647 25.82 65.14 71.82
C VAL A 647 27.34 64.98 72.00
N VAL A 648 27.74 64.29 73.07
CA VAL A 648 29.13 63.91 73.36
C VAL A 648 29.20 62.40 73.58
N ASP A 649 30.34 61.80 73.23
CA ASP A 649 30.62 60.41 73.61
C ASP A 649 30.70 60.29 75.13
N LEU A 650 29.75 59.56 75.73
CA LEU A 650 29.64 59.46 77.19
C LEU A 650 30.85 58.78 77.83
N LEU A 651 31.52 57.86 77.13
CA LEU A 651 32.72 57.21 77.64
C LEU A 651 33.90 58.18 77.69
N SER A 652 34.10 58.95 76.62
CA SER A 652 35.11 60.01 76.56
C SER A 652 34.83 61.07 77.63
N PHE A 653 33.58 61.50 77.76
CA PHE A 653 33.18 62.44 78.81
C PHE A 653 33.45 61.89 80.22
N ALA A 654 33.13 60.63 80.48
CA ALA A 654 33.40 59.99 81.78
C ALA A 654 34.91 59.86 82.07
N ASN A 655 35.71 59.51 81.05
CA ASN A 655 37.17 59.42 81.18
C ASN A 655 37.80 60.78 81.46
N GLU A 656 37.35 61.83 80.78
CA GLU A 656 37.80 63.20 81.01
C GLU A 656 37.37 63.71 82.39
N LEU A 657 36.14 63.40 82.81
CA LEU A 657 35.64 63.74 84.14
C LEU A 657 36.46 63.08 85.26
N GLU A 658 36.80 61.80 85.09
CA GLU A 658 37.66 61.06 86.02
C GLU A 658 39.10 61.59 86.02
N ALA A 659 39.68 61.88 84.86
CA ALA A 659 41.00 62.47 84.75
C ALA A 659 41.07 63.86 85.41
N GLN A 660 40.02 64.68 85.26
CA GLN A 660 39.92 65.96 85.98
C GLN A 660 39.76 65.73 87.49
N ALA A 661 39.03 64.71 87.92
CA ALA A 661 38.90 64.35 89.32
C ALA A 661 40.23 63.83 89.94
N ASP A 662 41.12 63.20 89.17
CA ASP A 662 42.43 62.74 89.62
C ASP A 662 43.41 63.86 89.97
N HIS A 663 43.22 65.04 89.39
CA HIS A 663 44.02 66.24 89.72
C HIS A 663 43.59 66.89 91.05
N LEU A 664 42.51 66.41 91.68
CA LEU A 664 42.02 66.93 92.95
C LEU A 664 42.71 66.25 94.14
N PRO A 665 42.93 66.97 95.26
CA PRO A 665 43.40 66.34 96.49
C PRO A 665 42.43 65.25 96.97
N ARG A 666 42.97 64.18 97.55
CA ARG A 666 42.17 63.04 98.03
C ARG A 666 41.11 63.52 99.03
N GLY A 667 39.83 63.31 98.70
CA GLY A 667 38.70 63.78 99.50
C GLY A 667 37.34 63.41 98.89
N ALA A 668 36.27 63.83 99.57
CA ALA A 668 34.90 63.50 99.19
C ALA A 668 34.52 64.00 97.78
N LEU A 669 34.98 65.19 97.38
CA LEU A 669 34.69 65.81 96.08
C LEU A 669 35.26 65.00 94.90
N GLY A 670 36.54 64.60 94.96
CA GLY A 670 37.17 63.79 93.91
C GLY A 670 36.50 62.42 93.76
N ASN A 671 36.12 61.79 94.88
CA ASN A 671 35.39 60.52 94.86
C ASN A 671 33.96 60.67 94.30
N ALA A 672 33.27 61.78 94.59
CA ALA A 672 31.93 62.05 94.04
C ALA A 672 31.98 62.26 92.51
N LEU A 673 32.98 63.00 92.00
CA LEU A 673 33.17 63.19 90.55
C LEU A 673 33.50 61.87 89.82
N LYS A 674 34.31 61.00 90.43
CA LYS A 674 34.54 59.63 89.92
C LYS A 674 33.27 58.77 89.97
N GLY A 675 32.43 58.95 90.99
CA GLY A 675 31.11 58.32 91.08
C GLY A 675 30.21 58.71 89.90
N HIS A 676 30.17 60.00 89.54
CA HIS A 676 29.45 60.46 88.35
C HIS A 676 30.05 59.90 87.06
N ALA A 677 31.38 59.82 86.91
CA ALA A 677 32.01 59.17 85.76
C ALA A 677 31.58 57.70 85.64
N SER A 678 31.49 56.96 86.76
CA SER A 678 30.97 55.59 86.77
C SER A 678 29.49 55.51 86.39
N SER A 679 28.65 56.43 86.89
CA SER A 679 27.23 56.50 86.53
C SER A 679 27.03 56.79 85.04
N ILE A 680 27.81 57.71 84.47
CA ILE A 680 27.79 58.02 83.04
C ILE A 680 28.22 56.80 82.20
N ARG A 681 29.23 56.03 82.62
CA ARG A 681 29.59 54.75 81.97
C ARG A 681 28.47 53.71 82.06
N GLN A 682 27.75 53.66 83.18
CA GLN A 682 26.59 52.78 83.34
C GLN A 682 25.45 53.19 82.41
N ILE A 683 25.13 54.48 82.32
CA ILE A 683 24.13 55.01 81.37
C ILE A 683 24.53 54.67 79.92
N HIS A 684 25.80 54.81 79.56
CA HIS A 684 26.27 54.41 78.22
C HIS A 684 26.03 52.92 77.96
N LYS A 685 26.43 52.05 78.90
CA LYS A 685 26.29 50.59 78.74
C LYS A 685 24.83 50.13 78.71
N GLU A 686 23.99 50.66 79.58
CA GLU A 686 22.61 50.19 79.77
C GLU A 686 21.62 50.86 78.81
N GLN A 687 21.89 52.09 78.36
CA GLN A 687 20.91 52.87 77.60
C GLN A 687 21.42 53.28 76.21
N VAL A 688 22.70 53.64 76.04
CA VAL A 688 23.23 54.08 74.73
C VAL A 688 23.50 52.89 73.79
N LEU A 689 24.17 51.83 74.25
CA LEU A 689 24.49 50.66 73.40
C LEU A 689 23.23 49.99 72.77
N PRO A 690 22.13 49.74 73.50
CA PRO A 690 20.92 49.18 72.89
C PRO A 690 20.27 50.13 71.87
N MET A 691 20.35 51.44 72.10
CA MET A 691 19.86 52.45 71.15
C MET A 691 20.73 52.50 69.89
N GLU A 692 22.05 52.38 69.99
CA GLU A 692 22.95 52.31 68.82
C GLU A 692 22.67 51.06 67.97
N GLN A 693 22.42 49.91 68.62
CA GLN A 693 22.04 48.68 67.92
C GLN A 693 20.68 48.82 67.21
N ALA A 694 19.68 49.41 67.87
CA ALA A 694 18.37 49.68 67.27
C ALA A 694 18.44 50.70 66.13
N MET A 695 19.30 51.71 66.20
CA MET A 695 19.56 52.67 65.11
C MET A 695 20.17 51.99 63.88
N SER A 696 21.11 51.07 64.07
CA SER A 696 21.71 50.29 62.97
C SER A 696 20.67 49.42 62.26
N SER A 697 19.85 48.68 63.02
CA SER A 697 18.74 47.89 62.49
C SER A 697 17.71 48.75 61.75
N LEU A 698 17.33 49.90 62.34
CA LEU A 698 16.42 50.85 61.73
C LEU A 698 16.96 51.38 60.39
N SER A 699 18.24 51.75 60.32
CA SER A 699 18.88 52.23 59.09
C SER A 699 18.90 51.17 57.98
N GLN A 700 19.23 49.92 58.32
CA GLN A 700 19.26 48.82 57.37
C GLN A 700 17.87 48.54 56.80
N SER A 701 16.87 48.41 57.68
CA SER A 701 15.49 48.12 57.27
C SER A 701 14.86 49.27 56.46
N ILE A 702 15.13 50.53 56.82
CA ILE A 702 14.67 51.72 56.06
C ILE A 702 15.31 51.79 54.66
N THR A 703 16.60 51.47 54.52
CA THR A 703 17.30 51.47 53.22
C THR A 703 16.79 50.36 52.30
N LEU A 704 16.52 49.17 52.87
CA LEU A 704 15.91 48.05 52.16
C LEU A 704 14.51 48.42 51.66
N LEU A 705 13.66 48.96 52.54
CA LEU A 705 12.30 49.39 52.20
C LEU A 705 12.29 50.49 51.11
N GLN A 706 13.22 51.45 51.17
CA GLN A 706 13.35 52.51 50.16
C GLN A 706 13.68 51.93 48.77
N THR A 707 14.54 50.91 48.72
CA THR A 707 14.91 50.24 47.46
C THR A 707 13.71 49.46 46.92
N THR A 708 13.06 48.65 47.77
CA THR A 708 11.90 47.85 47.40
C THR A 708 10.72 48.70 46.92
N SER A 709 10.45 49.84 47.57
CA SER A 709 9.37 50.76 47.21
C SER A 709 9.48 51.28 45.77
N ARG A 710 10.69 51.49 45.25
CA ARG A 710 10.92 52.00 43.89
C ARG A 710 10.75 50.94 42.82
N GLU A 711 11.22 49.72 43.10
CA GLU A 711 11.22 48.64 42.11
C GLU A 711 9.88 47.92 42.00
N LEU A 712 9.15 47.81 43.12
CA LEU A 712 7.99 46.93 43.22
C LEU A 712 6.84 47.26 42.24
N PRO A 713 6.39 48.52 42.08
CA PRO A 713 5.28 48.83 41.16
C PRO A 713 5.60 48.48 39.71
N THR A 714 6.85 48.70 39.27
CA THR A 714 7.30 48.37 37.92
C THR A 714 7.33 46.86 37.67
N LYS A 715 7.78 46.07 38.65
CA LYS A 715 7.79 44.61 38.58
C LYS A 715 6.37 44.04 38.48
N VAL A 716 5.43 44.53 39.28
CA VAL A 716 4.02 44.11 39.23
C VAL A 716 3.36 44.45 37.90
N THR A 717 3.56 45.67 37.39
CA THR A 717 2.98 46.12 36.12
C THR A 717 3.46 45.28 34.94
N ASN A 718 4.75 44.92 34.92
CA ASN A 718 5.31 44.05 33.88
C ASN A 718 4.71 42.64 33.89
N VAL A 719 4.43 42.08 35.08
CA VAL A 719 3.77 40.76 35.21
C VAL A 719 2.34 40.83 34.68
N LEU A 720 1.55 41.85 35.04
CA LEU A 720 0.18 42.02 34.56
C LEU A 720 0.12 42.21 33.04
N SER A 721 0.96 43.07 32.49
CA SER A 721 1.02 43.33 31.04
C SER A 721 1.35 42.07 30.22
N ALA A 722 2.14 41.17 30.78
CA ALA A 722 2.49 39.92 30.11
C ALA A 722 1.38 38.89 30.12
N ILE A 723 0.64 38.81 31.22
CA ILE A 723 -0.54 37.97 31.34
C ILE A 723 -1.60 38.46 30.36
N ASP A 724 -1.85 39.77 30.29
CA ASP A 724 -2.79 40.35 29.31
C ASP A 724 -2.35 40.09 27.86
N ALA A 725 -1.04 40.16 27.57
CA ALA A 725 -0.52 39.83 26.25
C ALA A 725 -0.71 38.34 25.89
N ALA A 726 -0.51 37.43 26.85
CA ALA A 726 -0.74 36.01 26.66
C ALA A 726 -2.23 35.68 26.48
N GLU A 727 -3.12 36.29 27.28
CA GLU A 727 -4.58 36.17 27.13
C GLU A 727 -5.05 36.71 25.76
N TYR A 728 -4.49 37.83 25.30
CA TYR A 728 -4.79 38.39 23.98
C TYR A 728 -4.36 37.46 22.83
N LEU A 729 -3.17 36.86 22.93
CA LEU A 729 -2.69 35.90 21.93
C LEU A 729 -3.58 34.66 21.87
N ILE A 730 -4.02 34.14 23.02
CA ILE A 730 -4.99 33.04 23.09
C ILE A 730 -6.29 33.48 22.42
N ALA A 731 -6.87 34.62 22.80
CA ALA A 731 -8.16 35.07 22.25
C ALA A 731 -8.15 35.29 20.73
N ASN A 732 -7.05 35.83 20.18
CA ASN A 732 -6.98 36.23 18.77
C ASN A 732 -6.43 35.13 17.85
N ASN A 733 -5.38 34.40 18.26
CA ASN A 733 -4.75 33.38 17.41
C ASN A 733 -5.35 31.98 17.58
N ALA A 734 -5.98 31.67 18.72
CA ALA A 734 -6.57 30.34 18.94
C ALA A 734 -7.61 29.96 17.89
N SER A 735 -8.44 30.90 17.45
CA SER A 735 -9.46 30.61 16.43
C SER A 735 -8.84 30.11 15.12
N HIS A 736 -7.72 30.70 14.69
CA HIS A 736 -7.02 30.27 13.47
C HIS A 736 -6.33 28.92 13.68
N VAL A 737 -5.62 28.73 14.80
CA VAL A 737 -4.92 27.48 15.13
C VAL A 737 -5.89 26.31 15.28
N VAL A 738 -7.00 26.52 15.99
CA VAL A 738 -8.10 25.55 16.13
C VAL A 738 -8.59 25.13 14.75
N LYS A 739 -8.92 26.09 13.88
CA LYS A 739 -9.40 25.78 12.53
C LYS A 739 -8.39 24.97 11.73
N GLN A 740 -7.12 25.40 11.72
CA GLN A 740 -6.07 24.74 10.95
C GLN A 740 -5.78 23.31 11.44
N GLU A 741 -5.68 23.09 12.74
CA GLU A 741 -5.42 21.76 13.30
C GLU A 741 -6.66 20.85 13.20
N THR A 742 -7.86 21.42 13.24
CA THR A 742 -9.12 20.70 12.99
C THR A 742 -9.18 20.21 11.54
N GLU A 743 -8.86 21.05 10.56
CA GLU A 743 -8.81 20.66 9.14
C GLU A 743 -7.83 19.51 8.89
N LYS A 744 -6.64 19.56 9.51
CA LYS A 744 -5.65 18.46 9.42
C LYS A 744 -6.17 17.17 10.06
N TYR A 745 -6.78 17.28 11.23
CA TYR A 745 -7.36 16.13 11.93
C TYR A 745 -8.46 15.46 11.10
N VAL A 746 -9.39 16.25 10.57
CA VAL A 746 -10.47 15.76 9.68
C VAL A 746 -9.89 15.11 8.43
N LYS A 747 -8.89 15.73 7.80
CA LYS A 747 -8.22 15.15 6.63
C LYS A 747 -7.61 13.77 6.92
N ASN A 748 -7.01 13.58 8.11
CA ASN A 748 -6.48 12.27 8.51
C ASN A 748 -7.59 11.22 8.66
N LEU A 749 -8.73 11.59 9.28
CA LEU A 749 -9.88 10.67 9.41
C LEU A 749 -10.44 10.25 8.03
N VAL A 750 -10.59 11.23 7.13
CA VAL A 750 -11.02 11.03 5.73
C VAL A 750 -10.00 10.17 4.97
N GLY A 751 -8.72 10.30 5.28
CA GLY A 751 -7.62 9.52 4.71
C GLY A 751 -7.74 8.01 4.96
N TYR A 752 -8.17 7.59 6.14
CA TYR A 752 -8.40 6.17 6.45
C TYR A 752 -9.46 5.52 5.55
N PHE A 753 -10.55 6.25 5.29
CA PHE A 753 -11.58 5.80 4.36
C PHE A 753 -11.11 5.81 2.91
N LYS A 754 -10.15 6.68 2.56
CA LYS A 754 -9.54 6.72 1.23
C LYS A 754 -8.68 5.48 1.00
N GLN A 755 -7.94 5.08 2.03
CA GLN A 755 -7.18 3.83 2.01
C GLN A 755 -8.12 2.63 1.84
N TYR A 756 -9.24 2.58 2.55
CA TYR A 756 -10.25 1.53 2.39
C TYR A 756 -10.85 1.48 0.98
N THR A 757 -11.31 2.62 0.44
CA THR A 757 -11.92 2.70 -0.90
C THR A 757 -10.94 2.31 -2.00
N ASN A 758 -9.68 2.77 -1.91
CA ASN A 758 -8.62 2.38 -2.84
C ASN A 758 -8.29 0.88 -2.73
N TRP A 759 -8.23 0.33 -1.51
CA TRP A 759 -8.00 -1.09 -1.31
C TRP A 759 -9.14 -1.92 -1.91
N VAL A 760 -10.40 -1.56 -1.65
CA VAL A 760 -11.58 -2.22 -2.25
C VAL A 760 -11.54 -2.15 -3.78
N GLN A 761 -11.16 -1.01 -4.36
CA GLN A 761 -11.02 -0.87 -5.81
C GLN A 761 -9.99 -1.85 -6.35
N ASN A 762 -8.79 -1.88 -5.77
CA ASN A 762 -7.72 -2.78 -6.22
C ASN A 762 -8.13 -4.25 -6.05
N SER A 763 -8.67 -4.62 -4.89
CA SER A 763 -9.11 -5.98 -4.62
C SER A 763 -10.24 -6.43 -5.55
N LEU A 764 -11.22 -5.58 -5.87
CA LEU A 764 -12.26 -5.92 -6.87
C LEU A 764 -11.69 -6.13 -8.27
N THR A 765 -10.67 -5.36 -8.66
CA THR A 765 -10.07 -5.47 -9.99
C THR A 765 -9.16 -6.69 -10.16
N LEU A 766 -8.51 -7.17 -9.08
CA LEU A 766 -7.42 -8.15 -9.19
C LEU A 766 -7.59 -9.42 -8.33
N GLU A 767 -8.26 -9.33 -7.18
CA GLU A 767 -8.23 -10.39 -6.16
C GLU A 767 -9.58 -11.08 -5.96
N VAL A 768 -10.68 -10.33 -6.09
CA VAL A 768 -12.03 -10.85 -5.94
C VAL A 768 -12.47 -11.53 -7.22
N ALA A 769 -12.92 -12.78 -7.08
CA ALA A 769 -13.48 -13.61 -8.12
C ALA A 769 -12.57 -13.61 -9.37
N GLN A 770 -11.32 -14.02 -9.16
CA GLN A 770 -10.34 -14.18 -10.23
C GLN A 770 -10.89 -15.09 -11.33
N CYS A 771 -10.95 -14.60 -12.56
CA CYS A 771 -11.74 -15.25 -13.62
C CYS A 771 -10.95 -16.22 -14.51
N LYS A 772 -9.74 -16.63 -14.11
CA LYS A 772 -8.90 -17.63 -14.82
C LYS A 772 -9.63 -18.93 -15.20
N PRO A 773 -10.57 -19.47 -14.41
CA PRO A 773 -11.35 -20.64 -14.84
C PRO A 773 -12.11 -20.43 -16.16
N ILE A 774 -12.52 -19.19 -16.47
CA ILE A 774 -13.22 -18.86 -17.72
C ILE A 774 -12.28 -18.96 -18.91
N SER A 775 -11.06 -18.41 -18.83
CA SER A 775 -10.07 -18.54 -19.90
C SER A 775 -9.59 -19.98 -20.04
N ASN A 776 -9.39 -20.69 -18.92
CA ASN A 776 -8.96 -22.08 -18.92
C ASN A 776 -9.92 -23.00 -19.68
N ILE A 777 -11.22 -22.73 -19.70
CA ILE A 777 -12.19 -23.49 -20.49
C ILE A 777 -11.93 -23.32 -21.98
N ILE A 778 -11.71 -22.08 -22.42
CA ILE A 778 -11.45 -21.77 -23.82
C ILE A 778 -10.14 -22.42 -24.25
N ASP A 779 -9.09 -22.28 -23.45
CA ASP A 779 -7.79 -22.92 -23.68
C ASP A 779 -7.93 -24.46 -23.69
N SER A 780 -8.77 -25.02 -22.81
CA SER A 780 -9.02 -26.46 -22.76
C SER A 780 -9.79 -26.97 -23.98
N LEU A 781 -10.74 -26.18 -24.51
CA LEU A 781 -11.45 -26.50 -25.74
C LEU A 781 -10.52 -26.45 -26.95
N GLU A 782 -9.62 -25.46 -27.00
CA GLU A 782 -8.57 -25.39 -28.01
C GLU A 782 -7.64 -26.61 -27.94
N ILE A 783 -7.12 -26.95 -26.76
CA ILE A 783 -6.23 -28.10 -26.57
C ILE A 783 -6.90 -29.40 -27.02
N VAL A 784 -8.16 -29.62 -26.61
CA VAL A 784 -8.89 -30.86 -26.94
C VAL A 784 -9.26 -30.90 -28.42
N GLY A 785 -9.79 -29.82 -28.98
CA GLY A 785 -10.22 -29.76 -30.37
C GLY A 785 -9.03 -29.77 -31.31
N CYS A 786 -8.11 -28.82 -31.14
CA CYS A 786 -7.02 -28.57 -32.07
C CYS A 786 -5.84 -29.50 -31.83
N SER A 787 -5.27 -29.48 -30.61
CA SER A 787 -4.02 -30.21 -30.35
C SER A 787 -4.20 -31.72 -30.19
N PHE A 788 -5.32 -32.21 -29.65
CA PHE A 788 -5.54 -33.64 -29.51
C PHE A 788 -6.13 -34.26 -30.77
N ILE A 789 -7.15 -33.62 -31.35
CA ILE A 789 -7.93 -34.20 -32.46
C ILE A 789 -7.39 -33.73 -33.81
N ILE A 790 -7.43 -32.42 -34.12
CA ILE A 790 -7.10 -31.91 -35.46
C ILE A 790 -5.64 -32.18 -35.84
N ASP A 791 -4.68 -31.91 -34.95
CA ASP A 791 -3.26 -32.21 -35.20
C ASP A 791 -3.01 -33.69 -35.50
N SER A 792 -3.69 -34.57 -34.76
CA SER A 792 -3.59 -36.02 -34.95
C SER A 792 -4.27 -36.47 -36.25
N VAL A 793 -5.45 -35.95 -36.58
CA VAL A 793 -6.12 -36.23 -37.86
C VAL A 793 -5.26 -35.74 -39.03
N ASN A 794 -4.64 -34.58 -38.87
CA ASN A 794 -3.76 -34.00 -39.87
C ASN A 794 -2.51 -34.83 -40.10
N THR A 795 -1.91 -35.31 -39.01
CA THR A 795 -0.78 -36.22 -39.07
C THR A 795 -1.15 -37.59 -39.66
N PHE A 796 -2.36 -38.07 -39.40
CA PHE A 796 -2.86 -39.32 -39.94
C PHE A 796 -2.93 -39.30 -41.48
N TRP A 797 -3.62 -38.31 -42.06
CA TRP A 797 -3.74 -38.23 -43.52
C TRP A 797 -2.43 -37.87 -44.18
N PHE A 798 -1.55 -37.11 -43.52
CA PHE A 798 -0.23 -36.77 -44.05
C PHE A 798 0.65 -38.02 -44.19
N GLY A 799 0.70 -38.88 -43.15
CA GLY A 799 1.42 -40.16 -43.20
C GLY A 799 0.85 -41.11 -44.26
N LEU A 800 -0.49 -41.22 -44.32
CA LEU A 800 -1.17 -42.07 -45.30
C LEU A 800 -1.05 -41.55 -46.74
N GLY A 801 -1.06 -40.23 -46.93
CA GLY A 801 -0.83 -39.57 -48.21
C GLY A 801 0.58 -39.82 -48.73
N GLY A 802 1.57 -39.75 -47.85
CA GLY A 802 2.94 -40.18 -48.15
C GLY A 802 3.00 -41.65 -48.62
N CYS A 803 2.29 -42.56 -47.94
CA CYS A 803 2.19 -43.95 -48.38
C CYS A 803 1.63 -44.04 -49.81
N CYS A 804 0.52 -43.37 -50.10
CA CYS A 804 -0.13 -43.41 -51.43
C CYS A 804 0.79 -42.88 -52.55
N LEU A 805 1.56 -41.83 -52.27
CA LEU A 805 2.52 -41.26 -53.23
C LEU A 805 3.63 -42.26 -53.56
N PHE A 806 4.19 -42.95 -52.55
CA PHE A 806 5.26 -43.94 -52.75
C PHE A 806 4.77 -45.32 -53.23
N LEU A 807 3.45 -45.59 -53.18
CA LEU A 807 2.87 -46.80 -53.79
C LEU A 807 3.01 -46.80 -55.32
N ILE A 808 2.98 -45.64 -56.00
CA ILE A 808 3.19 -45.57 -57.46
C ILE A 808 4.57 -46.10 -57.87
N PRO A 809 5.71 -45.55 -57.38
CA PRO A 809 7.02 -46.09 -57.71
C PRO A 809 7.19 -47.51 -57.19
N SER A 810 6.61 -47.87 -56.04
CA SER A 810 6.62 -49.25 -55.53
C SER A 810 6.00 -50.24 -56.53
N ILE A 811 4.84 -49.91 -57.11
CA ILE A 811 4.20 -50.72 -58.16
C ILE A 811 5.13 -50.89 -59.38
N ILE A 812 5.67 -49.78 -59.89
CA ILE A 812 6.52 -49.80 -61.09
C ILE A 812 7.77 -50.68 -60.86
N MET A 813 8.44 -50.49 -59.71
CA MET A 813 9.64 -51.23 -59.37
C MET A 813 9.34 -52.70 -59.10
N SER A 814 8.25 -53.02 -58.40
CA SER A 814 7.82 -54.41 -58.17
C SER A 814 7.50 -55.15 -59.47
N VAL A 815 6.82 -54.52 -60.44
CA VAL A 815 6.54 -55.14 -61.75
C VAL A 815 7.83 -55.41 -62.52
N LYS A 816 8.76 -54.46 -62.54
CA LYS A 816 10.05 -54.61 -63.24
C LYS A 816 10.95 -55.63 -62.56
N LEU A 817 11.00 -55.63 -61.23
CA LEU A 817 11.82 -56.54 -60.44
C LEU A 817 11.29 -57.97 -60.47
N ALA A 818 9.96 -58.16 -60.47
CA ALA A 818 9.35 -59.49 -60.54
C ALA A 818 9.83 -60.29 -61.77
N LYS A 819 10.12 -59.64 -62.90
CA LYS A 819 10.70 -60.31 -64.07
C LYS A 819 12.07 -60.94 -63.81
N PHE A 820 12.86 -60.44 -62.87
CA PHE A 820 14.16 -61.02 -62.52
C PHE A 820 14.06 -62.18 -61.53
N TYR A 821 12.90 -62.41 -60.92
CA TYR A 821 12.72 -63.46 -59.91
C TYR A 821 11.80 -64.59 -60.36
N ARG A 822 10.78 -64.29 -61.18
CA ARG A 822 9.85 -65.32 -61.70
C ARG A 822 10.53 -66.25 -62.68
N ARG A 823 10.15 -67.54 -62.65
CA ARG A 823 10.54 -68.52 -63.65
C ARG A 823 9.87 -68.15 -64.97
N MET A 824 10.65 -68.06 -66.05
CA MET A 824 10.18 -67.70 -67.38
C MET A 824 9.83 -68.96 -68.19
N ASP A 825 8.95 -68.82 -69.17
CA ASP A 825 8.59 -69.89 -70.09
C ASP A 825 9.59 -69.97 -71.26
N THR A 826 10.17 -68.83 -71.66
CA THR A 826 11.17 -68.75 -72.73
C THR A 826 12.27 -67.71 -72.43
N GLU A 827 13.44 -67.84 -73.07
CA GLU A 827 14.58 -66.92 -72.95
C GLU A 827 15.28 -66.75 -74.32
N ASP A 828 16.03 -65.65 -74.51
CA ASP A 828 16.85 -65.48 -75.73
C ASP A 828 17.96 -66.55 -75.76
N VAL A 829 18.06 -67.29 -76.86
CA VAL A 829 19.19 -68.20 -77.14
C VAL A 829 20.20 -67.45 -78.00
N PHE A 830 21.44 -67.36 -77.55
CA PHE A 830 22.57 -66.95 -78.39
C PHE A 830 23.65 -68.02 -78.32
N ASP A 831 24.11 -68.45 -79.50
CA ASP A 831 25.35 -69.23 -79.64
C ASP A 831 26.53 -68.39 -79.12
N GLU A 832 27.46 -69.06 -78.44
CA GLU A 832 28.62 -68.49 -77.73
C GLU A 832 29.51 -67.53 -78.56
#